data_AF-A0A1Q6V085-F1
#
_entry.id   AF-A0A1Q6V085-F1
#
_cell.length_a   1.000
_cell.length_b   1.000
_cell.length_c   1.000
_cell.angle_alpha   90.00
_cell.angle_beta   90.00
_cell.angle_gamma   90.00
#
_symmetry.space_group_name_H-M   'P 1'
#
loop_
_entity.id
_entity.type
_entity.pdbx_description
1 polymer ?
#
loop_
_entity_poly.entity_id
_entity_poly.type
_entity_poly.pdbx_seq_one_letter_code
_entity_poly.pdbx_strand_id
1 'polypeptide(L)'
;MKEKKGIKISIILTLIGVVSLVTGITFAIYENTINAGKSQVIKTGIVNFTLTESTNGLVLDNLQELTDYEGMAQEEYYEFTIKNTGNTITDYEISLVDKPNSSYTGTILNEKYIKVGLLKNNSKEIINRLIDKVTLDVEDTVNYKLRLWLDFGDLEDEAKEALVGQKIFLALKINGIQNVNKIPTGADTLIKLTNNKDNSGLYTITHAKDSTLQIGTNEDITEYRYRGASPKNYVTFNNEVWRILGVFPTDDGTGNIENRIKLIKDQSIGNNYWNTTQVASTSTYNNWTGATLMKYLNGTYYNSLINSNSIDMVDDAKYYLGGFNAVNATIENMYGYERKISGNNTYYYRTNPNSWTGKLGIMYASDYGYASANCETKVLGGNSSTDIRVCNATNWLYNIKVNEWLMAQLGSNNGHAFYVVSSGYLSYYNVNSSSMAVRPTLYLKSEVRITEGDGTSSNPYKLSISKNEDTSGANAPVLASNMIPVYYDATTKAWKKADVKNKAIENRWYNYENHIWANAVTVKEANRQTYLNASVGTPISMDDINTMWVWIPRFNAVTPSNYNGGTQAKPNAIDVTFVKQNETAIDAFTFGDKQLSGFWYGKFEIGGTLASSCTNETCNVSNIVVKPNVSSLRSQKVSSFFFASRSMEQAGNSFGFVSSEVDTHMSKNNEWGAVAYLTQSIYGRCTSSTSCTEVGINNNKSYITGYGAPAGSNDSATNGTYNTSLGKDASTTGTIYGIYDMSGGAGECVMGVLADTNGKPRSGMDSSSNSGFTGMLYEGTTYTGVSFPDSKYYNLYTGSSYTGHALTETKAWYSDTSGSVGTNAPWFIRSGNYFNSMNAGVFFFNSSIGISFSIISSRLVISNE
;
A
#
# COMPACT_ATOMS: atom_id res chain seq x y z
N MET A 1 5.87 62.06 72.17
CA MET A 1 5.95 60.62 72.52
C MET A 1 6.04 59.84 71.22
N LYS A 2 6.99 58.94 70.97
CA LYS A 2 8.22 58.52 71.67
C LYS A 2 9.21 58.12 70.55
N GLU A 3 10.48 58.48 70.69
CA GLU A 3 11.71 57.72 70.32
C GLU A 3 11.76 56.80 69.06
N LYS A 4 12.83 56.71 68.26
CA LYS A 4 14.24 57.17 68.37
C LYS A 4 14.96 57.01 67.00
N LYS A 5 16.10 57.70 66.85
CA LYS A 5 17.38 57.35 66.15
C LYS A 5 17.41 56.08 65.27
N GLY A 6 18.02 56.02 64.08
CA GLY A 6 19.03 56.89 63.43
C GLY A 6 20.42 56.19 63.30
N ILE A 7 21.24 56.63 62.32
CA ILE A 7 22.72 56.42 62.25
C ILE A 7 23.18 54.97 61.95
N LYS A 8 23.48 54.61 60.69
CA LYS A 8 24.79 54.65 59.97
C LYS A 8 25.73 53.43 60.17
N ILE A 9 26.07 52.80 59.03
CA ILE A 9 27.41 52.38 58.59
C ILE A 9 28.15 51.26 59.35
N SER A 10 28.31 50.10 58.68
CA SER A 10 29.59 49.39 58.39
C SER A 10 29.30 47.95 57.89
N ILE A 11 30.09 47.22 57.08
CA ILE A 11 31.16 47.42 56.06
C ILE A 11 31.84 46.02 55.90
N ILE A 12 32.30 45.63 54.69
CA ILE A 12 33.15 44.42 54.38
C ILE A 12 32.41 43.05 54.51
N LEU A 13 32.40 42.09 53.55
CA LEU A 13 33.19 41.82 52.32
C LEU A 13 32.42 40.92 51.30
N THR A 14 32.70 41.05 50.00
CA THR A 14 32.48 40.10 48.86
C THR A 14 31.14 40.08 48.08
N LEU A 15 31.29 40.25 46.74
CA LEU A 15 30.31 39.95 45.67
C LEU A 15 29.02 40.82 45.65
N ILE A 16 28.16 40.69 44.62
CA ILE A 16 28.29 41.42 43.35
C ILE A 16 27.15 42.45 43.26
N GLY A 17 27.33 43.55 42.51
CA GLY A 17 26.60 44.80 42.77
C GLY A 17 25.50 45.24 41.79
N VAL A 18 24.53 45.98 42.36
CA VAL A 18 23.49 46.77 41.68
C VAL A 18 23.34 48.10 42.43
N VAL A 19 23.63 49.24 41.79
CA VAL A 19 23.00 50.58 42.01
C VAL A 19 23.33 51.47 40.81
N SER A 20 22.32 52.06 40.16
CA SER A 20 22.24 53.50 39.82
C SER A 20 21.05 53.80 38.88
N LEU A 21 19.93 54.22 39.46
CA LEU A 21 18.89 54.94 38.74
C LEU A 21 19.24 56.42 38.70
N VAL A 22 19.36 57.00 37.51
CA VAL A 22 18.88 58.37 37.26
C VAL A 22 17.80 58.24 36.20
N THR A 23 16.58 58.60 36.58
CA THR A 23 15.37 58.31 35.83
C THR A 23 15.21 59.20 34.60
N GLY A 24 15.53 58.65 33.44
CA GLY A 24 14.95 59.04 32.16
C GLY A 24 14.48 57.77 31.45
N ILE A 25 13.23 57.36 31.70
CA ILE A 25 12.63 56.18 31.06
C ILE A 25 11.11 56.38 30.91
N THR A 26 10.76 56.81 29.70
CA THR A 26 9.63 56.32 28.89
C THR A 26 8.57 55.47 29.60
N PHE A 27 7.33 55.95 29.58
CA PHE A 27 6.15 55.16 29.93
C PHE A 27 5.95 54.04 28.89
N ALA A 28 6.13 52.78 29.30
CA ALA A 28 5.82 51.64 28.45
C ALA A 28 4.29 51.40 28.45
N ILE A 29 3.70 51.33 27.25
CA ILE A 29 2.29 51.01 27.08
C ILE A 29 2.16 49.58 26.54
N TYR A 30 1.47 48.74 27.33
CA TYR A 30 0.95 47.39 27.02
C TYR A 30 1.81 46.19 27.48
N GLU A 31 1.11 45.08 27.66
CA GLU A 31 1.63 43.76 28.02
C GLU A 31 0.64 42.76 27.41
N ASN A 32 1.13 41.85 26.57
CA ASN A 32 0.31 40.81 25.91
C ASN A 32 0.71 39.44 26.44
N THR A 33 -0.25 38.54 26.60
CA THR A 33 0.04 37.13 26.93
C THR A 33 -0.67 36.23 25.93
N ILE A 34 -0.01 35.99 24.80
CA ILE A 34 -0.37 34.90 23.90
C ILE A 34 0.32 33.64 24.45
N ASN A 35 -0.47 32.63 24.86
CA ASN A 35 0.08 31.37 25.35
C ASN A 35 0.78 30.62 24.20
N ALA A 36 2.10 30.77 24.12
CA ALA A 36 2.93 30.15 23.09
C ALA A 36 2.86 28.61 23.13
N GLY A 37 2.55 28.00 21.99
CA GLY A 37 2.50 26.55 21.82
C GLY A 37 3.11 26.16 20.48
N LYS A 38 4.24 25.45 20.51
CA LYS A 38 4.98 25.00 19.32
C LYS A 38 4.05 24.21 18.37
N SER A 39 3.88 24.71 17.14
CA SER A 39 3.22 24.03 16.01
C SER A 39 1.78 23.55 16.29
N GLN A 40 0.78 24.34 15.91
CA GLN A 40 -0.63 23.93 16.00
C GLN A 40 -1.04 23.13 14.76
N VAL A 41 -1.57 21.91 14.95
CA VAL A 41 -2.12 21.09 13.87
C VAL A 41 -3.64 21.25 13.83
N ILE A 42 -4.14 21.89 12.79
CA ILE A 42 -5.58 22.10 12.57
C ILE A 42 -6.08 20.97 11.66
N LYS A 43 -6.94 20.09 12.17
CA LYS A 43 -7.55 18.99 11.40
C LYS A 43 -9.05 19.21 11.26
N THR A 44 -9.55 19.16 10.03
CA THR A 44 -11.00 19.18 9.74
C THR A 44 -11.32 18.30 8.53
N GLY A 45 -11.90 17.13 8.78
CA GLY A 45 -12.12 16.12 7.74
C GLY A 45 -10.80 15.67 7.09
N ILE A 46 -10.67 15.89 5.78
CA ILE A 46 -9.48 15.56 4.97
C ILE A 46 -8.43 16.70 4.93
N VAL A 47 -8.75 17.87 5.50
CA VAL A 47 -7.88 19.04 5.54
C VAL A 47 -7.01 18.97 6.80
N ASN A 48 -5.69 18.98 6.61
CA ASN A 48 -4.72 19.18 7.69
C ASN A 48 -3.88 20.42 7.39
N PHE A 49 -3.80 21.35 8.33
CA PHE A 49 -2.81 22.42 8.32
C PHE A 49 -1.85 22.28 9.49
N THR A 50 -0.60 22.63 9.25
CA THR A 50 0.35 22.96 10.33
C THR A 50 0.55 24.46 10.33
N LEU A 51 0.15 25.11 11.43
CA LEU A 51 0.49 26.49 11.75
C LEU A 51 1.77 26.48 12.59
N THR A 52 2.87 26.95 12.02
CA THR A 52 4.14 27.11 12.74
C THR A 52 4.36 28.58 13.04
N GLU A 53 4.43 28.91 14.33
CA GLU A 53 4.76 30.24 14.84
C GLU A 53 6.29 30.29 15.06
N SER A 54 7.01 31.21 14.39
CA SER A 54 8.47 31.37 14.55
C SER A 54 8.85 32.39 15.62
N THR A 55 7.91 33.26 15.99
CA THR A 55 8.03 34.30 17.03
C THR A 55 7.08 34.00 18.19
N ASN A 56 7.45 34.37 19.43
CA ASN A 56 6.68 34.10 20.66
C ASN A 56 5.39 34.94 20.83
N GLY A 57 4.64 35.16 19.75
CA GLY A 57 3.52 36.10 19.68
C GLY A 57 3.90 37.47 19.13
N LEU A 58 2.89 38.26 18.78
CA LEU A 58 3.06 39.67 18.42
C LEU A 58 3.27 40.48 19.71
N VAL A 59 4.54 40.76 20.02
CA VAL A 59 4.89 41.82 20.96
C VAL A 59 4.66 43.15 20.24
N LEU A 60 3.95 44.07 20.90
CA LEU A 60 3.65 45.42 20.40
C LEU A 60 4.04 46.42 21.47
N ASP A 61 5.34 46.65 21.59
CA ASP A 61 5.86 47.59 22.56
C ASP A 61 5.70 49.02 22.02
N ASN A 62 4.77 49.77 22.60
CA ASN A 62 4.43 51.14 22.21
C ASN A 62 3.82 51.27 20.80
N LEU A 63 2.57 50.78 20.64
CA LEU A 63 1.71 51.14 19.50
C LEU A 63 1.62 52.67 19.34
N GLN A 64 2.33 53.21 18.36
CA GLN A 64 2.27 54.61 17.96
C GLN A 64 1.26 54.80 16.82
N GLU A 65 0.80 56.04 16.67
CA GLU A 65 0.12 56.50 15.47
C GLU A 65 1.14 56.54 14.32
N LEU A 66 0.93 55.74 13.28
CA LEU A 66 1.86 55.58 12.16
C LEU A 66 1.13 55.71 10.84
N THR A 67 1.80 56.24 9.82
CA THR A 67 1.29 56.15 8.45
C THR A 67 1.31 54.71 7.94
N ASP A 68 0.46 54.40 6.97
CA ASP A 68 0.44 53.10 6.26
C ASP A 68 1.80 52.74 5.59
N TYR A 69 2.69 53.71 5.41
CA TYR A 69 4.07 53.46 4.97
C TYR A 69 4.94 52.95 6.13
N GLU A 70 4.96 53.68 7.25
CA GLU A 70 5.77 53.38 8.44
C GLU A 70 5.29 52.11 9.15
N GLY A 71 3.97 51.97 9.35
CA GLY A 71 3.35 50.80 9.96
C GLY A 71 3.63 49.48 9.21
N MET A 72 3.88 49.56 7.90
CA MET A 72 4.30 48.42 7.08
C MET A 72 5.82 48.22 7.01
N ALA A 73 6.61 49.21 7.40
CA ALA A 73 8.06 49.17 7.47
C ALA A 73 8.61 48.69 8.82
N GLN A 74 7.75 48.52 9.85
CA GLN A 74 8.13 48.05 11.19
C GLN A 74 9.02 46.78 11.12
N GLU A 75 10.12 46.79 11.87
CA GLU A 75 11.02 45.63 11.98
C GLU A 75 10.41 44.52 12.84
N GLU A 76 9.55 44.87 13.80
CA GLU A 76 8.75 43.93 14.59
C GLU A 76 7.53 43.46 13.79
N TYR A 77 7.30 42.15 13.82
CA TYR A 77 6.17 41.47 13.18
C TYR A 77 5.93 40.11 13.83
N TYR A 78 4.72 39.59 13.68
CA TYR A 78 4.40 38.21 14.02
C TYR A 78 4.49 37.36 12.77
N GLU A 79 5.40 36.39 12.78
CA GLU A 79 5.62 35.50 11.65
C GLU A 79 5.03 34.12 11.91
N PHE A 80 4.27 33.65 10.92
CA PHE A 80 3.68 32.33 10.93
C PHE A 80 3.69 31.71 9.53
N THR A 81 3.75 30.38 9.52
CA THR A 81 3.76 29.57 8.30
C THR A 81 2.54 28.66 8.30
N ILE A 82 1.81 28.62 7.18
CA ILE A 82 0.74 27.64 6.95
C ILE A 82 1.25 26.63 5.92
N LYS A 83 1.34 25.36 6.31
CA LYS A 83 1.61 24.23 5.42
C LYS A 83 0.37 23.35 5.27
N ASN A 84 0.03 22.94 4.04
CA ASN A 84 -0.93 21.88 3.80
C ASN A 84 -0.27 20.51 4.04
N THR A 85 -0.76 19.78 5.04
CA THR A 85 -0.36 18.40 5.35
C THR A 85 -1.50 17.41 5.10
N GLY A 86 -2.52 17.84 4.36
CA GLY A 86 -3.60 17.00 3.84
C GLY A 86 -3.22 16.33 2.52
N ASN A 87 -4.13 15.52 1.99
CA ASN A 87 -3.97 14.82 0.70
C ASN A 87 -4.76 15.49 -0.45
N THR A 88 -5.26 16.72 -0.23
CA THR A 88 -6.02 17.49 -1.21
C THR A 88 -5.57 18.95 -1.25
N ILE A 89 -5.61 19.55 -2.44
CA ILE A 89 -5.53 21.00 -2.63
C ILE A 89 -6.65 21.64 -1.81
N THR A 90 -6.31 22.63 -0.99
CA THR A 90 -7.25 23.20 -0.02
C THR A 90 -7.24 24.73 -0.09
N ASP A 91 -8.42 25.35 -0.13
CA ASP A 91 -8.55 26.80 0.08
C ASP A 91 -8.51 27.09 1.59
N TYR A 92 -7.94 28.21 2.00
CA TYR A 92 -8.14 28.75 3.34
C TYR A 92 -8.29 30.26 3.32
N GLU A 93 -8.87 30.77 4.40
CA GLU A 93 -9.09 32.18 4.67
C GLU A 93 -8.43 32.54 6.00
N ILE A 94 -7.71 33.65 6.03
CA ILE A 94 -7.14 34.23 7.26
C ILE A 94 -7.96 35.46 7.64
N SER A 95 -8.28 35.60 8.93
CA SER A 95 -8.94 36.77 9.49
C SER A 95 -8.43 37.09 10.89
N LEU A 96 -8.59 38.35 11.33
CA LEU A 96 -8.48 38.73 12.74
C LEU A 96 -9.88 38.90 13.34
N VAL A 97 -10.08 38.34 14.52
CA VAL A 97 -11.33 38.44 15.28
C VAL A 97 -11.06 38.93 16.70
N ASP A 98 -12.01 39.68 17.27
CA ASP A 98 -11.94 40.03 18.68
C ASP A 98 -12.07 38.78 19.56
N LYS A 99 -11.22 38.70 20.57
CA LYS A 99 -11.25 37.64 21.57
C LYS A 99 -11.02 38.21 22.97
N PRO A 100 -11.91 39.09 23.47
CA PRO A 100 -11.80 39.62 24.82
C PRO A 100 -11.78 38.49 25.85
N ASN A 101 -10.91 38.61 26.85
CA ASN A 101 -10.92 37.71 28.00
C ASN A 101 -12.26 37.88 28.75
N SER A 102 -12.98 36.80 29.02
CA SER A 102 -14.31 36.83 29.64
C SER A 102 -14.32 37.38 31.07
N SER A 103 -13.15 37.54 31.70
CA SER A 103 -12.98 38.20 32.99
C SER A 103 -12.55 39.68 32.93
N TYR A 104 -12.30 40.24 31.73
CA TYR A 104 -11.90 41.64 31.57
C TYR A 104 -13.11 42.57 31.53
N THR A 105 -13.13 43.56 32.42
CA THR A 105 -14.25 44.51 32.60
C THR A 105 -13.89 45.97 32.28
N GLY A 106 -12.69 46.22 31.73
CA GLY A 106 -12.25 47.55 31.32
C GLY A 106 -12.63 47.92 29.88
N THR A 107 -12.27 49.12 29.45
CA THR A 107 -12.57 49.64 28.11
C THR A 107 -11.65 49.03 27.05
N ILE A 108 -12.26 48.58 25.94
CA ILE A 108 -11.55 47.99 24.79
C ILE A 108 -11.43 49.05 23.69
N LEU A 109 -10.23 49.16 23.10
CA LEU A 109 -9.99 50.11 22.00
C LEU A 109 -10.82 49.73 20.78
N ASN A 110 -11.49 50.71 20.18
CA ASN A 110 -12.33 50.47 19.01
C ASN A 110 -11.51 50.01 17.80
N GLU A 111 -11.97 48.96 17.12
CA GLU A 111 -11.30 48.35 15.96
C GLU A 111 -10.95 49.33 14.84
N LYS A 112 -11.73 50.41 14.67
CA LYS A 112 -11.52 51.39 13.58
C LYS A 112 -10.19 52.14 13.67
N TYR A 113 -9.56 52.15 14.84
CA TYR A 113 -8.25 52.78 15.06
C TYR A 113 -7.07 51.83 14.85
N ILE A 114 -7.32 50.57 14.49
CA ILE A 114 -6.30 49.52 14.36
C ILE A 114 -6.14 49.17 12.88
N LYS A 115 -4.93 49.37 12.33
CA LYS A 115 -4.57 48.96 10.98
C LYS A 115 -3.85 47.62 10.99
N VAL A 116 -4.00 46.88 9.88
CA VAL A 116 -3.42 45.55 9.69
C VAL A 116 -2.62 45.53 8.39
N GLY A 117 -1.37 45.10 8.48
CA GLY A 117 -0.51 44.88 7.31
C GLY A 117 -0.04 43.44 7.24
N LEU A 118 -0.09 42.85 6.05
CA LEU A 118 0.36 41.49 5.81
C LEU A 118 1.39 41.46 4.68
N LEU A 119 2.49 40.74 4.90
CA LEU A 119 3.36 40.29 3.81
C LEU A 119 3.13 38.80 3.59
N LYS A 120 2.68 38.44 2.38
CA LYS A 120 2.48 37.07 1.91
C LYS A 120 3.63 36.72 0.96
N ASN A 121 4.52 35.81 1.35
CA ASN A 121 5.73 35.47 0.58
C ASN A 121 6.52 36.73 0.11
N ASN A 122 6.61 37.74 0.99
CA ASN A 122 7.21 39.07 0.77
C ASN A 122 6.48 40.04 -0.19
N SER A 123 5.32 39.69 -0.74
CA SER A 123 4.41 40.65 -1.39
C SER A 123 3.61 41.42 -0.34
N LYS A 124 3.54 42.75 -0.46
CA LYS A 124 2.91 43.66 0.52
C LYS A 124 1.44 43.92 0.20
N GLU A 125 0.55 43.68 1.15
CA GLU A 125 -0.86 44.11 1.11
C GLU A 125 -1.27 44.81 2.42
N ILE A 126 -2.07 45.86 2.31
CA ILE A 126 -2.72 46.55 3.44
C ILE A 126 -4.19 46.14 3.38
N ILE A 127 -4.71 45.60 4.47
CA ILE A 127 -6.01 44.92 4.50
C ILE A 127 -6.84 45.35 5.71
N ASN A 128 -8.13 45.03 5.67
CA ASN A 128 -9.00 45.09 6.84
C ASN A 128 -9.06 43.69 7.50
N ARG A 129 -9.99 43.43 8.42
CA ARG A 129 -10.06 42.17 9.21
C ARG A 129 -10.05 40.86 8.41
N LEU A 130 -10.45 40.88 7.14
CA LEU A 130 -10.20 39.78 6.21
C LEU A 130 -8.80 39.94 5.61
N ILE A 131 -7.91 39.01 5.95
CA ILE A 131 -6.46 39.14 5.72
C ILE A 131 -6.05 38.55 4.37
N ASP A 132 -6.49 37.34 4.04
CA ASP A 132 -6.11 36.65 2.79
C ASP A 132 -7.08 35.50 2.48
N LYS A 133 -7.19 35.12 1.21
CA LYS A 133 -7.80 33.86 0.76
C LYS A 133 -6.89 33.16 -0.25
N VAL A 134 -6.50 31.93 0.04
CA VAL A 134 -5.44 31.22 -0.69
C VAL A 134 -5.83 29.79 -1.01
N THR A 135 -5.61 29.36 -2.24
CA THR A 135 -5.57 27.94 -2.63
C THR A 135 -4.14 27.41 -2.43
N LEU A 136 -4.00 26.31 -1.68
CA LEU A 136 -2.72 25.70 -1.34
C LEU A 136 -2.67 24.24 -1.79
N ASP A 137 -1.69 23.88 -2.62
CA ASP A 137 -1.50 22.49 -3.07
C ASP A 137 -1.04 21.59 -1.91
N VAL A 138 -0.94 20.27 -2.14
CA VAL A 138 -0.45 19.29 -1.18
C VAL A 138 1.03 19.51 -0.93
N GLU A 139 1.45 19.48 0.34
CA GLU A 139 2.81 19.81 0.82
C GLU A 139 3.27 21.27 0.62
N ASP A 140 2.55 22.08 -0.15
CA ASP A 140 2.85 23.51 -0.33
C ASP A 140 2.74 24.29 0.99
N THR A 141 3.49 25.39 1.03
CA THR A 141 3.70 26.19 2.23
C THR A 141 3.68 27.68 1.88
N VAL A 142 2.99 28.50 2.69
CA VAL A 142 2.97 29.96 2.55
C VAL A 142 3.40 30.61 3.86
N ASN A 143 4.27 31.62 3.74
CA ASN A 143 4.84 32.36 4.85
C ASN A 143 4.20 33.74 4.96
N TYR A 144 3.84 34.12 6.19
CA TYR A 144 3.16 35.36 6.51
C TYR A 144 3.92 36.16 7.57
N LYS A 145 3.99 37.49 7.37
CA LYS A 145 4.40 38.44 8.40
C LYS A 145 3.26 39.42 8.65
N LEU A 146 2.69 39.38 9.85
CA LEU A 146 1.59 40.21 10.32
C LEU A 146 2.12 41.39 11.14
N ARG A 147 1.61 42.59 10.86
CA ARG A 147 1.90 43.83 11.58
C ARG A 147 0.62 44.56 11.95
N LEU A 148 0.65 45.26 13.08
CA LEU A 148 -0.43 46.14 13.54
C LEU A 148 0.14 47.54 13.84
N TRP A 149 -0.63 48.59 13.62
CA TRP A 149 -0.34 49.97 14.05
C TRP A 149 -1.64 50.72 14.33
N LEU A 150 -1.54 51.90 14.96
CA LEU A 150 -2.69 52.76 15.19
C LEU A 150 -2.80 53.83 14.09
N ASP A 151 -4.04 54.10 13.71
CA ASP A 151 -4.42 55.22 12.84
C ASP A 151 -5.62 55.91 13.50
N PHE A 152 -5.37 57.08 14.08
CA PHE A 152 -6.40 57.87 14.75
C PHE A 152 -7.08 58.87 13.81
N GLY A 153 -6.56 59.06 12.59
CA GLY A 153 -6.98 60.12 11.68
C GLY A 153 -6.96 61.51 12.32
N ASP A 154 -7.88 62.38 11.92
CA ASP A 154 -8.00 63.77 12.37
C ASP A 154 -8.61 63.94 13.79
N LEU A 155 -8.36 62.99 14.72
CA LEU A 155 -8.79 63.14 16.11
C LEU A 155 -8.04 64.27 16.83
N GLU A 156 -8.77 65.07 17.59
CA GLU A 156 -8.20 66.08 18.49
C GLU A 156 -7.47 65.42 19.68
N ASP A 157 -6.45 66.08 20.22
CA ASP A 157 -5.55 65.51 21.24
C ASP A 157 -6.30 65.05 22.51
N GLU A 158 -7.31 65.79 22.96
CA GLU A 158 -8.18 65.41 24.09
C GLU A 158 -8.92 64.07 23.84
N ALA A 159 -9.30 63.82 22.58
CA ALA A 159 -9.93 62.56 22.19
C ALA A 159 -8.90 61.43 22.07
N LYS A 160 -7.64 61.72 21.70
CA LYS A 160 -6.53 60.74 21.70
C LYS A 160 -6.15 60.35 23.14
N GLU A 161 -6.08 61.30 24.07
CA GLU A 161 -5.85 61.02 25.50
C GLU A 161 -6.91 60.09 26.10
N ALA A 162 -8.19 60.24 25.71
CA ALA A 162 -9.28 59.37 26.15
C ALA A 162 -9.16 57.90 25.66
N LEU A 163 -8.28 57.61 24.69
CA LEU A 163 -7.98 56.26 24.21
C LEU A 163 -6.83 55.60 25.00
N VAL A 164 -6.08 56.37 25.80
CA VAL A 164 -4.94 55.86 26.57
C VAL A 164 -5.40 54.87 27.65
N GLY A 165 -4.74 53.72 27.72
CA GLY A 165 -5.04 52.67 28.70
C GLY A 165 -6.16 51.70 28.29
N GLN A 166 -6.87 51.95 27.18
CA GLN A 166 -7.79 50.96 26.59
C GLN A 166 -7.01 49.74 26.07
N LYS A 167 -7.64 48.55 26.11
CA LYS A 167 -6.97 47.29 25.72
C LYS A 167 -7.43 46.79 24.36
N ILE A 168 -6.55 46.11 23.63
CA ILE A 168 -6.84 45.38 22.40
C ILE A 168 -6.80 43.88 22.71
N PHE A 169 -7.73 43.10 22.15
CA PHE A 169 -7.78 41.64 22.28
C PHE A 169 -8.11 40.98 20.93
N LEU A 170 -7.09 40.62 20.17
CA LEU A 170 -7.24 40.01 18.84
C LEU A 170 -6.77 38.55 18.85
N ALA A 171 -7.42 37.73 18.04
CA ALA A 171 -7.00 36.36 17.73
C ALA A 171 -6.95 36.15 16.22
N LEU A 172 -5.91 35.46 15.75
CA LEU A 172 -5.82 34.98 14.37
C LEU A 172 -6.80 33.81 14.19
N LYS A 173 -7.68 33.91 13.20
CA LYS A 173 -8.66 32.88 12.83
C LYS A 173 -8.39 32.42 11.41
N ILE A 174 -8.07 31.14 11.27
CA ILE A 174 -7.83 30.47 9.99
C ILE A 174 -9.01 29.54 9.71
N ASN A 175 -9.74 29.76 8.62
CA ASN A 175 -10.83 28.90 8.17
C ASN A 175 -10.34 28.05 6.99
N GLY A 176 -10.33 26.72 7.13
CA GLY A 176 -10.20 25.83 5.98
C GLY A 176 -11.50 25.83 5.16
N ILE A 177 -11.40 26.18 3.88
CA ILE A 177 -12.49 26.16 2.91
C ILE A 177 -12.35 24.88 2.07
N GLN A 178 -13.33 24.00 2.17
CA GLN A 178 -13.32 22.72 1.47
C GLN A 178 -13.63 22.89 -0.03
N ASN A 179 -12.61 23.22 -0.83
CA ASN A 179 -12.68 23.06 -2.28
C ASN A 179 -12.39 21.60 -2.64
N VAL A 180 -13.42 20.85 -3.06
CA VAL A 180 -13.32 19.43 -3.42
C VAL A 180 -12.72 19.25 -4.82
N ASN A 181 -11.50 19.74 -5.03
CA ASN A 181 -10.71 19.45 -6.23
C ASN A 181 -10.07 18.06 -6.12
N LYS A 182 -10.92 17.03 -6.21
CA LYS A 182 -10.50 15.64 -6.45
C LYS A 182 -9.61 15.62 -7.69
N ILE A 183 -8.44 14.98 -7.60
CA ILE A 183 -7.58 14.72 -8.76
C ILE A 183 -8.43 14.02 -9.85
N PRO A 184 -8.59 14.62 -11.04
CA PRO A 184 -9.49 14.05 -12.05
C PRO A 184 -9.03 12.65 -12.47
N THR A 185 -9.95 11.69 -12.38
CA THR A 185 -9.75 10.35 -12.94
C THR A 185 -9.79 10.41 -14.47
N GLY A 186 -9.42 9.31 -15.13
CA GLY A 186 -9.60 9.16 -16.56
C GLY A 186 -11.08 9.22 -16.94
N ALA A 187 -11.96 8.64 -16.12
CA ALA A 187 -13.41 8.75 -16.29
C ALA A 187 -13.88 10.21 -16.22
N ASP A 188 -13.44 10.97 -15.20
CA ASP A 188 -13.76 12.41 -15.04
C ASP A 188 -13.24 13.25 -16.23
N THR A 189 -12.10 12.86 -16.81
CA THR A 189 -11.51 13.49 -18.00
C THR A 189 -12.34 13.20 -19.26
N LEU A 190 -12.75 11.95 -19.48
CA LEU A 190 -13.56 11.57 -20.63
C LEU A 190 -14.99 12.14 -20.57
N ILE A 191 -15.62 12.17 -19.39
CA ILE A 191 -16.99 12.69 -19.24
C ILE A 191 -17.09 14.17 -19.67
N LYS A 192 -16.01 14.95 -19.54
CA LYS A 192 -15.92 16.35 -20.04
C LYS A 192 -15.93 16.48 -21.56
N LEU A 193 -15.70 15.39 -22.31
CA LEU A 193 -15.69 15.32 -23.78
C LEU A 193 -17.02 14.85 -24.37
N THR A 194 -18.05 14.64 -23.55
CA THR A 194 -19.37 14.15 -23.96
C THR A 194 -20.11 15.15 -24.85
N ASN A 195 -21.21 14.69 -25.47
CA ASN A 195 -21.94 15.42 -26.51
C ASN A 195 -21.05 15.83 -27.70
N ASN A 196 -20.08 14.97 -28.06
CA ASN A 196 -19.11 15.17 -29.12
C ASN A 196 -18.27 16.46 -29.00
N LYS A 197 -18.04 16.93 -27.77
CA LYS A 197 -17.15 18.07 -27.53
C LYS A 197 -15.76 17.78 -28.11
N ASP A 198 -15.14 18.81 -28.70
CA ASP A 198 -13.82 18.74 -29.33
C ASP A 198 -13.69 17.66 -30.43
N ASN A 199 -14.82 17.29 -31.04
CA ASN A 199 -14.97 16.18 -31.99
C ASN A 199 -14.45 14.84 -31.42
N SER A 200 -14.75 14.56 -30.15
CA SER A 200 -14.35 13.33 -29.45
C SER A 200 -15.00 12.07 -30.02
N GLY A 201 -16.22 12.18 -30.55
CA GLY A 201 -17.11 11.05 -30.84
C GLY A 201 -17.74 10.43 -29.59
N LEU A 202 -17.60 11.03 -28.40
CA LEU A 202 -18.18 10.52 -27.15
C LEU A 202 -19.58 11.12 -26.90
N TYR A 203 -20.57 10.26 -26.64
CA TYR A 203 -21.96 10.66 -26.43
C TYR A 203 -22.54 10.06 -25.15
N THR A 204 -23.39 10.83 -24.49
CA THR A 204 -24.14 10.41 -23.30
C THR A 204 -25.34 9.55 -23.71
N ILE A 205 -25.61 8.50 -22.95
CA ILE A 205 -26.78 7.62 -23.08
C ILE A 205 -27.38 7.46 -21.71
N THR A 206 -28.68 7.71 -21.57
CA THR A 206 -29.40 7.51 -20.31
C THR A 206 -30.43 6.41 -20.48
N HIS A 207 -30.36 5.40 -19.63
CA HIS A 207 -31.31 4.31 -19.52
C HIS A 207 -32.19 4.56 -18.31
N ALA A 208 -33.50 4.69 -18.52
CA ALA A 208 -34.46 4.82 -17.44
C ALA A 208 -34.41 3.60 -16.51
N LYS A 209 -34.64 3.81 -15.21
CA LYS A 209 -34.64 2.74 -14.21
C LYS A 209 -35.61 1.60 -14.56
N ASP A 210 -35.13 0.37 -14.40
CA ASP A 210 -35.91 -0.86 -14.63
C ASP A 210 -35.55 -1.86 -13.51
N SER A 211 -36.52 -2.10 -12.62
CA SER A 211 -36.39 -3.02 -11.47
C SER A 211 -36.17 -4.49 -11.85
N THR A 212 -36.21 -4.83 -13.15
CA THR A 212 -35.89 -6.15 -13.67
C THR A 212 -34.44 -6.30 -14.17
N LEU A 213 -33.60 -5.27 -14.01
CA LEU A 213 -32.18 -5.27 -14.36
C LEU A 213 -31.26 -5.52 -13.15
N GLN A 214 -30.03 -5.96 -13.41
CA GLN A 214 -28.98 -6.18 -12.40
C GLN A 214 -28.28 -4.88 -11.95
N ILE A 215 -28.47 -3.79 -12.69
CA ILE A 215 -27.97 -2.44 -12.44
C ILE A 215 -29.01 -1.44 -12.99
N GLY A 216 -29.22 -0.32 -12.31
CA GLY A 216 -30.30 0.63 -12.68
C GLY A 216 -31.70 0.22 -12.21
N THR A 217 -31.80 -0.51 -11.09
CA THR A 217 -33.08 -0.95 -10.53
C THR A 217 -33.92 0.19 -9.97
N ASN A 218 -33.27 1.16 -9.32
CA ASN A 218 -33.91 2.19 -8.50
C ASN A 218 -33.73 3.62 -9.05
N GLU A 219 -32.74 3.81 -9.93
CA GLU A 219 -32.28 5.09 -10.48
C GLU A 219 -31.83 4.93 -11.94
N ASP A 220 -31.86 6.02 -12.69
CA ASP A 220 -31.51 6.03 -14.12
C ASP A 220 -29.99 5.86 -14.30
N ILE A 221 -29.58 5.01 -15.24
CA ILE A 221 -28.16 4.73 -15.51
C ILE A 221 -27.69 5.58 -16.67
N THR A 222 -26.62 6.33 -16.46
CA THR A 222 -25.96 7.12 -17.51
C THR A 222 -24.64 6.48 -17.91
N GLU A 223 -24.51 6.14 -19.19
CA GLU A 223 -23.28 5.67 -19.82
C GLU A 223 -22.74 6.70 -20.81
N TYR A 224 -21.44 6.64 -21.10
CA TYR A 224 -20.79 7.54 -22.06
C TYR A 224 -20.05 6.72 -23.09
N ARG A 225 -20.59 6.61 -24.31
CA ARG A 225 -20.08 5.66 -25.34
C ARG A 225 -19.49 6.39 -26.55
N TYR A 226 -18.41 5.83 -27.09
CA TYR A 226 -17.78 6.32 -28.32
C TYR A 226 -18.53 5.81 -29.56
N ARG A 227 -18.85 6.71 -30.50
CA ARG A 227 -19.71 6.47 -31.66
C ARG A 227 -19.12 7.04 -32.95
N GLY A 228 -19.58 6.53 -34.09
CA GLY A 228 -19.25 7.07 -35.40
C GLY A 228 -18.03 6.40 -36.06
N ALA A 229 -17.70 6.82 -37.28
CA ALA A 229 -16.69 6.15 -38.10
C ALA A 229 -15.26 6.26 -37.56
N SER A 230 -14.92 7.38 -36.89
CA SER A 230 -13.57 7.67 -36.42
C SER A 230 -13.56 8.52 -35.12
N PRO A 231 -14.08 7.99 -33.99
CA PRO A 231 -13.97 8.65 -32.70
C PRO A 231 -12.52 8.74 -32.20
N LYS A 232 -12.26 9.72 -31.34
CA LYS A 232 -10.99 9.92 -30.64
C LYS A 232 -10.92 9.03 -29.38
N ASN A 233 -10.83 7.73 -29.60
CA ASN A 233 -10.85 6.71 -28.54
C ASN A 233 -9.65 5.75 -28.56
N TYR A 234 -8.56 6.09 -29.23
CA TYR A 234 -7.32 5.30 -29.19
C TYR A 234 -6.61 5.47 -27.84
N VAL A 235 -6.09 4.37 -27.30
CA VAL A 235 -5.36 4.34 -26.03
C VAL A 235 -4.20 3.35 -26.12
N THR A 236 -3.05 3.71 -25.57
CA THR A 236 -1.90 2.79 -25.44
C THR A 236 -2.05 2.01 -24.14
N PHE A 237 -2.15 0.68 -24.25
CA PHE A 237 -2.29 -0.22 -23.10
C PHE A 237 -1.53 -1.53 -23.37
N ASN A 238 -0.79 -2.04 -22.38
CA ASN A 238 0.15 -3.17 -22.50
C ASN A 238 1.22 -3.00 -23.60
N ASN A 239 1.59 -1.76 -23.96
CA ASN A 239 2.40 -1.40 -25.14
C ASN A 239 1.76 -1.76 -26.49
N GLU A 240 0.44 -1.92 -26.51
CA GLU A 240 -0.36 -2.23 -27.70
C GLU A 240 -1.43 -1.16 -27.95
N VAL A 241 -2.00 -1.15 -29.15
CA VAL A 241 -3.14 -0.30 -29.49
C VAL A 241 -4.43 -0.94 -28.98
N TRP A 242 -5.09 -0.24 -28.06
CA TRP A 242 -6.43 -0.55 -27.56
C TRP A 242 -7.36 0.63 -27.88
N ARG A 243 -8.67 0.41 -27.71
CA ARG A 243 -9.72 1.39 -27.94
C ARG A 243 -10.59 1.50 -26.71
N ILE A 244 -11.03 2.70 -26.39
CA ILE A 244 -12.00 2.95 -25.32
C ILE A 244 -13.41 2.75 -25.89
N LEU A 245 -14.18 1.84 -25.29
CA LEU A 245 -15.60 1.66 -25.61
C LEU A 245 -16.43 2.80 -25.04
N GLY A 246 -16.09 3.23 -23.82
CA GLY A 246 -16.80 4.26 -23.08
C GLY A 246 -16.46 4.28 -21.59
N VAL A 247 -17.22 5.09 -20.85
CA VAL A 247 -17.26 5.13 -19.38
C VAL A 247 -18.61 4.60 -18.90
N PHE A 248 -18.57 3.71 -17.91
CA PHE A 248 -19.68 2.86 -17.50
C PHE A 248 -19.82 2.79 -15.98
N PRO A 249 -21.02 3.01 -15.42
CA PRO A 249 -21.34 2.57 -14.06
C PRO A 249 -21.16 1.06 -13.96
N THR A 250 -20.22 0.62 -13.13
CA THR A 250 -19.73 -0.76 -13.09
C THR A 250 -19.70 -1.23 -11.64
N ASP A 251 -20.38 -2.35 -11.36
CA ASP A 251 -20.26 -3.09 -10.10
C ASP A 251 -18.90 -3.81 -10.08
N ASP A 252 -18.08 -3.54 -9.07
CA ASP A 252 -16.74 -4.11 -8.90
C ASP A 252 -16.74 -5.59 -8.46
N GLY A 253 -17.92 -6.17 -8.24
CA GLY A 253 -18.11 -7.53 -7.76
C GLY A 253 -18.43 -7.60 -6.26
N THR A 254 -18.25 -6.51 -5.51
CA THR A 254 -18.66 -6.39 -4.10
C THR A 254 -20.03 -5.74 -3.93
N GLY A 255 -20.62 -5.21 -5.02
CA GLY A 255 -21.85 -4.39 -4.99
C GLY A 255 -21.59 -2.88 -4.94
N ASN A 256 -20.33 -2.45 -4.87
CA ASN A 256 -19.94 -1.06 -5.03
C ASN A 256 -19.93 -0.69 -6.52
N ILE A 257 -20.62 0.40 -6.89
CA ILE A 257 -20.81 0.84 -8.27
C ILE A 257 -20.04 2.14 -8.50
N GLU A 258 -19.14 2.12 -9.49
CA GLU A 258 -18.32 3.27 -9.85
C GLU A 258 -18.17 3.44 -11.37
N ASN A 259 -17.88 4.68 -11.81
CA ASN A 259 -17.63 4.99 -13.22
C ASN A 259 -16.25 4.46 -13.64
N ARG A 260 -16.24 3.40 -14.44
CA ARG A 260 -15.02 2.77 -14.98
C ARG A 260 -14.91 2.95 -16.49
N ILE A 261 -13.69 3.13 -16.97
CA ILE A 261 -13.38 3.11 -18.41
C ILE A 261 -13.36 1.65 -18.86
N LYS A 262 -14.10 1.30 -19.92
CA LYS A 262 -14.02 -0.02 -20.56
C LYS A 262 -13.16 0.03 -21.82
N LEU A 263 -12.18 -0.86 -21.90
CA LEU A 263 -11.32 -1.02 -23.08
C LEU A 263 -11.74 -2.23 -23.93
N ILE A 264 -11.37 -2.19 -25.21
CA ILE A 264 -11.31 -3.32 -26.13
C ILE A 264 -9.99 -3.29 -26.89
N LYS A 265 -9.36 -4.44 -27.11
CA LYS A 265 -8.16 -4.52 -27.95
C LYS A 265 -8.52 -4.12 -29.40
N ASP A 266 -7.74 -3.31 -30.09
CA ASP A 266 -8.13 -2.84 -31.45
C ASP A 266 -8.20 -4.00 -32.47
N GLN A 267 -7.28 -4.96 -32.31
CA GLN A 267 -7.09 -6.14 -33.16
C GLN A 267 -7.41 -7.44 -32.42
N SER A 268 -7.77 -8.49 -33.16
CA SER A 268 -8.08 -9.82 -32.60
C SER A 268 -6.83 -10.53 -32.06
N ILE A 269 -7.00 -11.33 -31.01
CA ILE A 269 -5.97 -12.26 -30.48
C ILE A 269 -5.99 -13.63 -31.18
N GLY A 270 -6.64 -13.72 -32.34
CA GLY A 270 -6.80 -14.94 -33.12
C GLY A 270 -8.12 -15.67 -32.86
N ASN A 271 -8.32 -16.77 -33.59
CA ASN A 271 -9.58 -17.50 -33.57
C ASN A 271 -9.62 -18.53 -32.43
N ASN A 272 -10.59 -18.40 -31.54
CA ASN A 272 -10.77 -19.30 -30.39
C ASN A 272 -12.18 -19.89 -30.38
N TYR A 273 -12.30 -21.13 -29.90
CA TYR A 273 -13.59 -21.70 -29.52
C TYR A 273 -14.12 -20.96 -28.29
N TRP A 274 -15.42 -20.70 -28.26
CA TRP A 274 -16.09 -20.20 -27.05
C TRP A 274 -15.94 -21.20 -25.91
N ASN A 275 -16.35 -22.46 -26.14
CA ASN A 275 -16.22 -23.52 -25.16
C ASN A 275 -16.20 -24.91 -25.82
N THR A 276 -15.13 -25.67 -25.58
CA THR A 276 -14.98 -27.05 -26.10
C THR A 276 -15.54 -28.12 -25.15
N THR A 277 -15.87 -27.78 -23.90
CA THR A 277 -16.26 -28.74 -22.86
C THR A 277 -17.59 -28.36 -22.21
N GLN A 278 -18.52 -29.31 -22.04
CA GLN A 278 -19.77 -29.05 -21.35
C GLN A 278 -19.52 -28.62 -19.89
N VAL A 279 -20.17 -27.55 -19.44
CA VAL A 279 -20.01 -27.02 -18.08
C VAL A 279 -20.78 -27.89 -17.10
N ALA A 280 -20.06 -28.56 -16.18
CA ALA A 280 -20.63 -29.59 -15.31
C ALA A 280 -21.78 -29.12 -14.41
N SER A 281 -21.79 -27.85 -13.96
CA SER A 281 -22.84 -27.31 -13.07
C SER A 281 -24.14 -26.96 -13.78
N THR A 282 -24.12 -26.75 -15.10
CA THR A 282 -25.29 -26.32 -15.89
C THR A 282 -25.64 -27.28 -17.02
N SER A 283 -24.78 -28.26 -17.31
CA SER A 283 -24.87 -29.17 -18.45
C SER A 283 -25.06 -28.44 -19.80
N THR A 284 -24.41 -27.29 -19.95
CA THR A 284 -24.48 -26.43 -21.14
C THR A 284 -23.09 -26.14 -21.70
N TYR A 285 -23.01 -25.81 -23.00
CA TYR A 285 -21.77 -25.36 -23.62
C TYR A 285 -21.70 -23.83 -23.68
N ASN A 286 -22.83 -23.13 -23.83
CA ASN A 286 -22.86 -21.67 -23.96
C ASN A 286 -22.77 -20.88 -22.64
N ASN A 287 -22.62 -21.55 -21.49
CA ASN A 287 -22.37 -20.87 -20.22
C ASN A 287 -20.95 -20.28 -20.15
N TRP A 288 -20.85 -18.95 -20.08
CA TRP A 288 -19.59 -18.22 -19.97
C TRP A 288 -18.75 -18.62 -18.74
N THR A 289 -19.36 -18.89 -17.58
CA THR A 289 -18.60 -19.11 -16.33
C THR A 289 -17.85 -20.43 -16.27
N GLY A 290 -18.16 -21.38 -17.16
CA GLY A 290 -17.37 -22.60 -17.35
C GLY A 290 -16.55 -22.62 -18.63
N ALA A 291 -16.70 -21.62 -19.50
CA ALA A 291 -16.16 -21.61 -20.86
C ALA A 291 -14.62 -21.65 -20.89
N THR A 292 -14.06 -22.40 -21.84
CA THR A 292 -12.61 -22.46 -22.04
C THR A 292 -12.03 -21.09 -22.43
N LEU A 293 -12.77 -20.29 -23.22
CA LEU A 293 -12.35 -18.93 -23.58
C LEU A 293 -12.26 -18.01 -22.35
N MET A 294 -13.26 -18.02 -21.48
CA MET A 294 -13.26 -17.22 -20.24
C MET A 294 -12.04 -17.53 -19.38
N LYS A 295 -11.74 -18.83 -19.16
CA LYS A 295 -10.58 -19.30 -18.39
C LYS A 295 -9.25 -18.87 -19.01
N TYR A 296 -9.13 -18.95 -20.33
CA TYR A 296 -7.95 -18.47 -21.05
C TYR A 296 -7.76 -16.95 -20.89
N LEU A 297 -8.84 -16.17 -21.03
CA LEU A 297 -8.79 -14.70 -20.90
C LEU A 297 -8.39 -14.26 -19.49
N ASN A 298 -8.96 -14.88 -18.46
CA ASN A 298 -8.78 -14.47 -17.06
C ASN A 298 -7.57 -15.13 -16.37
N GLY A 299 -7.04 -16.20 -16.93
CA GLY A 299 -5.78 -16.81 -16.51
C GLY A 299 -4.62 -16.38 -17.42
N THR A 300 -4.43 -17.12 -18.50
CA THR A 300 -3.25 -16.99 -19.38
C THR A 300 -3.09 -15.60 -19.99
N TYR A 301 -4.17 -15.01 -20.53
CA TYR A 301 -4.08 -13.73 -21.21
C TYR A 301 -3.95 -12.55 -20.24
N TYR A 302 -4.73 -12.54 -19.14
CA TYR A 302 -4.60 -11.55 -18.05
C TYR A 302 -3.16 -11.46 -17.54
N ASN A 303 -2.54 -12.61 -17.25
CA ASN A 303 -1.16 -12.69 -16.78
C ASN A 303 -0.11 -12.27 -17.83
N SER A 304 -0.51 -11.93 -19.06
CA SER A 304 0.38 -11.36 -20.10
C SER A 304 0.34 -9.83 -20.19
N LEU A 305 -0.53 -9.16 -19.41
CA LEU A 305 -0.69 -7.69 -19.39
C LEU A 305 0.40 -6.96 -18.59
N ILE A 306 1.63 -7.48 -18.58
CA ILE A 306 2.72 -7.06 -17.69
C ILE A 306 3.42 -5.76 -18.11
N ASN A 307 3.23 -5.29 -19.35
CA ASN A 307 3.95 -4.10 -19.83
C ASN A 307 3.34 -2.83 -19.26
N SER A 308 4.18 -1.87 -18.87
CA SER A 308 3.77 -0.55 -18.40
C SER A 308 2.75 -0.59 -17.25
N ASN A 309 2.85 -1.63 -16.40
CA ASN A 309 1.99 -1.90 -15.25
C ASN A 309 0.49 -1.99 -15.61
N SER A 310 0.19 -2.44 -16.83
CA SER A 310 -1.17 -2.49 -17.36
C SER A 310 -2.07 -3.46 -16.58
N ILE A 311 -1.50 -4.55 -16.06
CA ILE A 311 -2.17 -5.51 -15.18
C ILE A 311 -2.71 -4.86 -13.90
N ASP A 312 -1.97 -3.91 -13.30
CA ASP A 312 -2.35 -3.24 -12.04
C ASP A 312 -3.51 -2.25 -12.22
N MET A 313 -3.74 -1.79 -13.44
CA MET A 313 -4.83 -0.89 -13.82
C MET A 313 -6.17 -1.63 -14.01
N VAL A 314 -6.14 -2.96 -14.11
CA VAL A 314 -7.32 -3.82 -14.27
C VAL A 314 -7.79 -4.31 -12.90
N ASP A 315 -9.09 -4.48 -12.74
CA ASP A 315 -9.62 -5.20 -11.59
C ASP A 315 -10.84 -6.06 -11.94
N ASP A 316 -11.36 -6.76 -10.94
CA ASP A 316 -12.62 -7.47 -11.04
C ASP A 316 -13.77 -6.50 -11.33
N ALA A 317 -14.60 -6.89 -12.27
CA ALA A 317 -15.82 -6.20 -12.66
C ALA A 317 -16.91 -7.24 -12.92
N LYS A 318 -18.16 -6.87 -12.64
CA LYS A 318 -19.33 -7.72 -12.89
C LYS A 318 -19.76 -7.60 -14.34
N TYR A 319 -19.47 -8.65 -15.10
CA TYR A 319 -20.02 -8.84 -16.44
C TYR A 319 -21.43 -9.42 -16.33
N TYR A 320 -22.39 -8.78 -16.98
CA TYR A 320 -23.74 -9.29 -17.17
C TYR A 320 -23.74 -10.30 -18.32
N LEU A 321 -24.49 -11.40 -18.18
CA LEU A 321 -24.44 -12.58 -19.07
C LEU A 321 -25.79 -12.87 -19.73
N GLY A 322 -26.70 -11.89 -19.71
CA GLY A 322 -27.95 -11.97 -20.45
C GLY A 322 -27.74 -12.00 -21.96
N GLY A 323 -28.81 -12.40 -22.65
CA GLY A 323 -28.86 -12.66 -24.07
C GLY A 323 -30.32 -12.63 -24.52
N PHE A 324 -30.67 -13.33 -25.59
CA PHE A 324 -31.99 -13.22 -26.23
C PHE A 324 -32.22 -14.39 -27.19
N ASN A 325 -33.34 -14.38 -27.93
CA ASN A 325 -33.76 -15.48 -28.82
C ASN A 325 -33.86 -15.16 -30.32
N ALA A 326 -33.88 -13.89 -30.71
CA ALA A 326 -34.13 -13.50 -32.11
C ALA A 326 -33.43 -12.19 -32.50
N VAL A 327 -32.82 -12.17 -33.69
CA VAL A 327 -32.04 -11.04 -34.23
C VAL A 327 -32.87 -9.81 -34.64
N ASN A 328 -34.19 -9.84 -34.39
CA ASN A 328 -35.10 -8.70 -34.58
C ASN A 328 -35.19 -7.76 -33.36
N ALA A 329 -34.47 -8.04 -32.26
CA ALA A 329 -34.25 -7.08 -31.18
C ALA A 329 -33.52 -5.83 -31.70
N THR A 330 -33.71 -4.66 -31.07
CA THR A 330 -32.94 -3.45 -31.36
C THR A 330 -31.70 -3.31 -30.46
N ILE A 331 -30.79 -2.40 -30.78
CA ILE A 331 -29.62 -2.08 -29.93
C ILE A 331 -30.06 -1.58 -28.56
N GLU A 332 -31.11 -0.76 -28.51
CA GLU A 332 -31.70 -0.28 -27.26
C GLU A 332 -32.25 -1.44 -26.39
N ASN A 333 -32.91 -2.43 -27.00
CA ASN A 333 -33.37 -3.60 -26.26
C ASN A 333 -32.20 -4.42 -25.70
N MET A 334 -31.09 -4.53 -26.44
CA MET A 334 -29.95 -5.36 -26.06
C MET A 334 -29.31 -4.94 -24.74
N TYR A 335 -29.18 -3.65 -24.48
CA TYR A 335 -28.67 -3.14 -23.22
C TYR A 335 -29.42 -3.73 -22.00
N GLY A 336 -30.75 -3.71 -22.05
CA GLY A 336 -31.60 -4.28 -21.00
C GLY A 336 -31.56 -5.80 -20.96
N TYR A 337 -31.57 -6.47 -22.11
CA TYR A 337 -31.56 -7.94 -22.19
C TYR A 337 -30.28 -8.57 -21.63
N GLU A 338 -29.12 -7.94 -21.86
CA GLU A 338 -27.83 -8.32 -21.30
C GLU A 338 -27.83 -8.34 -19.76
N ARG A 339 -28.73 -7.58 -19.11
CA ARG A 339 -28.75 -7.27 -17.67
C ARG A 339 -29.95 -7.86 -16.91
N LYS A 340 -30.78 -8.73 -17.50
CA LYS A 340 -32.03 -9.20 -16.85
C LYS A 340 -31.79 -10.13 -15.66
N ILE A 341 -32.47 -9.86 -14.53
CA ILE A 341 -32.44 -10.72 -13.33
C ILE A 341 -33.31 -11.98 -13.45
N SER A 342 -34.29 -11.97 -14.35
CA SER A 342 -35.30 -13.02 -14.55
C SER A 342 -35.59 -13.23 -16.04
N GLY A 343 -36.18 -14.37 -16.40
CA GLY A 343 -36.52 -14.72 -17.80
C GLY A 343 -35.70 -15.86 -18.39
N ASN A 344 -35.67 -16.98 -17.66
CA ASN A 344 -35.14 -18.28 -18.10
C ASN A 344 -35.73 -18.69 -19.47
N ASN A 345 -34.88 -19.23 -20.35
CA ASN A 345 -35.14 -19.57 -21.76
C ASN A 345 -35.45 -18.38 -22.68
N THR A 346 -35.49 -17.16 -22.16
CA THR A 346 -35.63 -15.90 -22.92
C THR A 346 -34.30 -15.17 -23.00
N TYR A 347 -33.70 -14.86 -21.84
CA TYR A 347 -32.45 -14.10 -21.75
C TYR A 347 -31.24 -14.97 -21.38
N TYR A 348 -31.45 -16.13 -20.77
CA TYR A 348 -30.39 -17.09 -20.45
C TYR A 348 -30.96 -18.50 -20.36
N TYR A 349 -30.16 -19.50 -20.71
CA TYR A 349 -30.64 -20.88 -20.80
C TYR A 349 -30.71 -21.56 -19.43
N ARG A 350 -31.91 -21.99 -19.03
CA ARG A 350 -32.17 -22.74 -17.79
C ARG A 350 -31.53 -22.10 -16.55
N THR A 351 -30.45 -22.71 -16.07
CA THR A 351 -29.70 -22.36 -14.85
C THR A 351 -28.36 -21.73 -15.16
N ASN A 352 -28.09 -21.36 -16.42
CA ASN A 352 -26.94 -20.52 -16.76
C ASN A 352 -27.01 -19.21 -15.94
N PRO A 353 -25.90 -18.76 -15.35
CA PRO A 353 -25.86 -17.53 -14.58
C PRO A 353 -26.14 -16.31 -15.47
N ASN A 354 -26.74 -15.28 -14.87
CA ASN A 354 -27.00 -13.99 -15.50
C ASN A 354 -25.91 -12.95 -15.22
N SER A 355 -24.94 -13.21 -14.34
CA SER A 355 -23.73 -12.39 -14.18
C SER A 355 -22.53 -13.21 -13.72
N TRP A 356 -21.34 -12.64 -13.88
CA TRP A 356 -20.07 -13.20 -13.44
C TRP A 356 -19.07 -12.08 -13.14
N THR A 357 -18.33 -12.23 -12.05
CA THR A 357 -17.26 -11.30 -11.66
C THR A 357 -15.92 -11.83 -12.15
N GLY A 358 -15.14 -10.97 -12.80
CA GLY A 358 -13.77 -11.25 -13.20
C GLY A 358 -13.14 -10.08 -13.96
N LYS A 359 -11.96 -10.28 -14.53
CA LYS A 359 -11.13 -9.17 -15.05
C LYS A 359 -11.33 -8.92 -16.54
N LEU A 360 -11.41 -9.98 -17.35
CA LEU A 360 -11.57 -9.89 -18.80
C LEU A 360 -12.81 -10.58 -19.34
N GLY A 361 -13.48 -9.90 -20.25
CA GLY A 361 -14.56 -10.41 -21.09
C GLY A 361 -14.27 -10.24 -22.57
N ILE A 362 -15.36 -10.19 -23.34
CA ILE A 362 -15.43 -9.85 -24.77
C ILE A 362 -16.53 -8.80 -24.96
N MET A 363 -16.68 -8.25 -26.16
CA MET A 363 -17.64 -7.16 -26.39
C MET A 363 -19.11 -7.62 -26.28
N TYR A 364 -19.97 -6.70 -25.86
CA TYR A 364 -21.42 -6.86 -25.85
C TYR A 364 -22.05 -6.59 -27.22
N ALA A 365 -23.30 -7.06 -27.41
CA ALA A 365 -24.08 -6.66 -28.57
C ALA A 365 -24.41 -5.16 -28.51
N SER A 366 -24.69 -4.64 -27.31
CA SER A 366 -24.82 -3.20 -27.05
C SER A 366 -23.53 -2.42 -27.37
N ASP A 367 -22.34 -2.95 -27.04
CA ASP A 367 -21.05 -2.33 -27.38
C ASP A 367 -20.89 -2.16 -28.90
N TYR A 368 -21.11 -3.23 -29.66
CA TYR A 368 -21.03 -3.20 -31.13
C TYR A 368 -22.10 -2.29 -31.75
N GLY A 369 -23.32 -2.30 -31.20
CA GLY A 369 -24.41 -1.44 -31.65
C GLY A 369 -24.12 0.04 -31.50
N TYR A 370 -23.81 0.47 -30.27
CA TYR A 370 -23.59 1.87 -29.93
C TYR A 370 -22.31 2.46 -30.52
N ALA A 371 -21.37 1.66 -31.02
CA ALA A 371 -20.24 2.16 -31.81
C ALA A 371 -20.68 2.82 -33.13
N SER A 372 -21.90 2.57 -33.60
CA SER A 372 -22.52 3.21 -34.77
C SER A 372 -23.06 4.62 -34.47
N ALA A 373 -23.21 5.46 -35.49
CA ALA A 373 -23.94 6.73 -35.36
C ALA A 373 -25.45 6.57 -35.68
N ASN A 374 -26.32 6.90 -34.71
CA ASN A 374 -27.78 6.98 -34.84
C ASN A 374 -28.47 5.66 -35.29
N CYS A 375 -28.13 4.55 -34.63
CA CYS A 375 -28.55 3.20 -35.00
C CYS A 375 -29.24 2.40 -33.88
N GLU A 376 -29.65 3.07 -32.80
CA GLU A 376 -30.27 2.50 -31.61
C GLU A 376 -31.52 1.67 -31.90
N THR A 377 -32.32 2.14 -32.86
CA THR A 377 -33.57 1.52 -33.31
C THR A 377 -33.39 0.46 -34.39
N LYS A 378 -32.17 0.21 -34.86
CA LYS A 378 -31.90 -0.81 -35.88
C LYS A 378 -31.89 -2.19 -35.26
N VAL A 379 -32.45 -3.14 -35.99
CA VAL A 379 -32.43 -4.55 -35.59
C VAL A 379 -31.07 -5.18 -35.84
N LEU A 380 -30.74 -6.22 -35.07
CA LEU A 380 -29.42 -6.85 -35.08
C LEU A 380 -29.10 -7.62 -36.37
N GLY A 381 -30.13 -8.13 -37.07
CA GLY A 381 -29.96 -8.85 -38.32
C GLY A 381 -31.30 -9.21 -38.99
N GLY A 382 -31.24 -9.40 -40.30
CA GLY A 382 -32.40 -9.78 -41.13
C GLY A 382 -32.26 -9.21 -42.53
N ASN A 383 -33.06 -8.20 -42.85
CA ASN A 383 -32.98 -7.45 -44.11
C ASN A 383 -31.88 -6.37 -44.01
N SER A 384 -30.87 -6.46 -44.88
CA SER A 384 -29.70 -5.56 -44.92
C SER A 384 -30.03 -4.10 -45.17
N SER A 385 -31.22 -3.80 -45.71
CA SER A 385 -31.69 -2.43 -45.95
C SER A 385 -32.30 -1.77 -44.70
N THR A 386 -32.48 -2.53 -43.62
CA THR A 386 -33.17 -2.07 -42.39
C THR A 386 -32.49 -2.47 -41.09
N ASP A 387 -31.63 -3.49 -41.10
CA ASP A 387 -30.82 -3.91 -39.95
C ASP A 387 -29.54 -3.09 -39.79
N ILE A 388 -28.75 -3.38 -38.75
CA ILE A 388 -27.53 -2.67 -38.40
C ILE A 388 -26.50 -2.54 -39.54
N ARG A 389 -26.56 -3.34 -40.62
CA ARG A 389 -25.63 -3.20 -41.75
C ARG A 389 -25.70 -1.84 -42.45
N VAL A 390 -26.84 -1.15 -42.39
CA VAL A 390 -26.95 0.24 -42.88
C VAL A 390 -26.01 1.20 -42.15
N CYS A 391 -25.52 0.80 -40.96
CA CYS A 391 -24.63 1.55 -40.09
C CYS A 391 -23.15 1.17 -40.23
N ASN A 392 -22.81 0.17 -41.04
CA ASN A 392 -21.43 -0.32 -41.18
C ASN A 392 -20.41 0.79 -41.51
N ALA A 393 -20.82 1.80 -42.29
CA ALA A 393 -19.96 2.94 -42.64
C ALA A 393 -19.71 3.92 -41.47
N THR A 394 -20.49 3.84 -40.40
CA THR A 394 -20.38 4.70 -39.20
C THR A 394 -20.05 3.91 -37.93
N ASN A 395 -19.75 2.62 -38.03
CA ASN A 395 -19.43 1.76 -36.89
C ASN A 395 -17.92 1.51 -36.80
N TRP A 396 -17.23 2.17 -35.85
CA TRP A 396 -15.78 1.99 -35.68
C TRP A 396 -15.36 0.60 -35.19
N LEU A 397 -16.27 -0.21 -34.62
CA LEU A 397 -16.00 -1.60 -34.25
C LEU A 397 -16.12 -2.57 -35.44
N TYR A 398 -16.67 -2.14 -36.58
CA TYR A 398 -16.65 -2.87 -37.84
C TYR A 398 -15.31 -2.70 -38.60
N ASN A 399 -14.20 -2.61 -37.85
CA ASN A 399 -12.84 -2.42 -38.38
C ASN A 399 -12.23 -3.73 -38.91
N ILE A 400 -12.36 -4.85 -38.18
CA ILE A 400 -11.69 -6.12 -38.52
C ILE A 400 -12.46 -7.02 -39.51
N LYS A 401 -13.78 -6.83 -39.67
CA LYS A 401 -14.64 -7.48 -40.70
C LYS A 401 -14.53 -9.01 -40.77
N VAL A 402 -14.38 -9.66 -39.63
CA VAL A 402 -14.35 -11.13 -39.47
C VAL A 402 -15.52 -11.60 -38.61
N ASN A 403 -15.75 -12.91 -38.56
CA ASN A 403 -16.67 -13.49 -37.59
C ASN A 403 -16.06 -13.38 -36.18
N GLU A 404 -16.73 -12.73 -35.25
CA GLU A 404 -16.19 -12.37 -33.92
C GLU A 404 -17.20 -12.63 -32.79
N TRP A 405 -16.79 -13.32 -31.73
CA TRP A 405 -17.69 -13.69 -30.61
C TRP A 405 -18.21 -12.47 -29.82
N LEU A 406 -19.46 -12.58 -29.35
CA LEU A 406 -20.13 -11.62 -28.46
C LEU A 406 -20.53 -12.29 -27.15
N MET A 407 -20.47 -11.56 -26.03
CA MET A 407 -20.78 -12.08 -24.69
C MET A 407 -22.21 -12.69 -24.54
N ALA A 408 -23.16 -12.32 -25.41
CA ALA A 408 -24.54 -12.76 -25.31
C ALA A 408 -24.74 -14.24 -25.67
N GLN A 409 -25.45 -14.98 -24.82
CA GLN A 409 -25.89 -16.36 -25.06
C GLN A 409 -27.25 -16.41 -25.80
N LEU A 410 -27.53 -17.49 -26.54
CA LEU A 410 -28.89 -17.75 -27.06
C LEU A 410 -29.76 -18.32 -25.94
N GLY A 411 -30.77 -17.56 -25.48
CA GLY A 411 -31.53 -17.89 -24.27
C GLY A 411 -32.23 -19.25 -24.31
N SER A 412 -32.77 -19.64 -25.47
CA SER A 412 -33.54 -20.87 -25.67
C SER A 412 -32.71 -22.12 -25.98
N ASN A 413 -31.37 -22.01 -26.05
CA ASN A 413 -30.50 -23.11 -26.46
C ASN A 413 -29.28 -23.26 -25.52
N ASN A 414 -28.75 -24.48 -25.37
CA ASN A 414 -27.59 -24.76 -24.49
C ASN A 414 -26.22 -24.71 -25.19
N GLY A 415 -26.19 -24.52 -26.51
CA GLY A 415 -25.01 -24.67 -27.36
C GLY A 415 -24.73 -23.50 -28.28
N HIS A 416 -25.49 -22.40 -28.22
CA HIS A 416 -25.31 -21.25 -29.09
C HIS A 416 -25.00 -19.96 -28.31
N ALA A 417 -24.06 -19.17 -28.86
CA ALA A 417 -23.76 -17.80 -28.45
C ALA A 417 -23.78 -16.88 -29.69
N PHE A 418 -23.92 -15.58 -29.46
CA PHE A 418 -23.96 -14.58 -30.51
C PHE A 418 -22.56 -14.21 -31.01
N TYR A 419 -22.50 -13.75 -32.26
CA TYR A 419 -21.29 -13.28 -32.90
C TYR A 419 -21.64 -12.19 -33.92
N VAL A 420 -20.70 -11.28 -34.18
CA VAL A 420 -20.75 -10.37 -35.33
C VAL A 420 -20.29 -11.15 -36.56
N VAL A 421 -21.10 -11.14 -37.61
CA VAL A 421 -20.76 -11.74 -38.91
C VAL A 421 -19.82 -10.80 -39.67
N SER A 422 -18.92 -11.31 -40.50
CA SER A 422 -18.00 -10.53 -41.34
C SER A 422 -18.63 -9.43 -42.21
N SER A 423 -19.95 -9.47 -42.46
CA SER A 423 -20.71 -8.44 -43.18
C SER A 423 -21.41 -7.40 -42.28
N GLY A 424 -21.21 -7.46 -40.96
CA GLY A 424 -21.54 -6.42 -39.99
C GLY A 424 -22.88 -6.55 -39.24
N TYR A 425 -23.67 -7.59 -39.50
CA TYR A 425 -24.85 -7.94 -38.70
C TYR A 425 -24.52 -8.99 -37.63
N LEU A 426 -25.41 -9.20 -36.66
CA LEU A 426 -25.24 -10.24 -35.64
C LEU A 426 -26.02 -11.52 -36.01
N SER A 427 -25.43 -12.65 -35.65
CA SER A 427 -26.06 -13.96 -35.71
C SER A 427 -25.66 -14.79 -34.49
N TYR A 428 -26.12 -16.04 -34.40
CA TYR A 428 -25.70 -16.98 -33.35
C TYR A 428 -25.22 -18.29 -33.98
N TYR A 429 -24.24 -18.94 -33.34
CA TYR A 429 -23.68 -20.20 -33.83
C TYR A 429 -23.25 -21.14 -32.70
N ASN A 430 -23.00 -22.40 -33.05
CA ASN A 430 -22.57 -23.44 -32.14
C ASN A 430 -21.21 -23.11 -31.51
N VAL A 431 -21.17 -23.06 -30.17
CA VAL A 431 -20.01 -22.60 -29.39
C VAL A 431 -18.85 -23.60 -29.31
N ASN A 432 -19.13 -24.87 -29.61
CA ASN A 432 -18.20 -26.00 -29.46
C ASN A 432 -17.71 -26.58 -30.81
N SER A 433 -18.25 -26.12 -31.94
CA SER A 433 -17.90 -26.61 -33.29
C SER A 433 -17.36 -25.53 -34.23
N SER A 434 -17.08 -24.34 -33.72
CA SER A 434 -16.41 -23.28 -34.49
C SER A 434 -15.53 -22.40 -33.59
N SER A 435 -14.39 -21.99 -34.14
CA SER A 435 -13.56 -20.93 -33.60
C SER A 435 -13.81 -19.62 -34.35
N MET A 436 -13.83 -18.51 -33.63
CA MET A 436 -14.07 -17.17 -34.19
C MET A 436 -13.10 -16.18 -33.56
N ALA A 437 -12.94 -15.01 -34.18
CA ALA A 437 -12.08 -13.96 -33.67
C ALA A 437 -12.50 -13.53 -32.25
N VAL A 438 -11.52 -13.12 -31.45
CA VAL A 438 -11.72 -12.62 -30.10
C VAL A 438 -10.98 -11.30 -29.95
N ARG A 439 -11.69 -10.23 -29.55
CA ARG A 439 -11.08 -9.04 -28.94
C ARG A 439 -11.41 -9.02 -27.45
N PRO A 440 -10.39 -9.14 -26.58
CA PRO A 440 -10.59 -9.01 -25.14
C PRO A 440 -11.13 -7.62 -24.78
N THR A 441 -12.06 -7.59 -23.84
CA THR A 441 -12.50 -6.37 -23.16
C THR A 441 -12.16 -6.43 -21.67
N LEU A 442 -11.95 -5.26 -21.07
CA LEU A 442 -11.68 -5.13 -19.64
C LEU A 442 -12.18 -3.79 -19.11
N TYR A 443 -12.38 -3.69 -17.80
CA TYR A 443 -12.64 -2.43 -17.10
C TYR A 443 -11.39 -2.00 -16.34
N LEU A 444 -11.06 -0.72 -16.44
CA LEU A 444 -10.00 -0.10 -15.65
C LEU A 444 -10.54 0.29 -14.27
N LYS A 445 -9.70 0.23 -13.23
CA LYS A 445 -10.00 0.78 -11.89
C LYS A 445 -10.42 2.25 -12.01
N SER A 446 -11.38 2.70 -11.21
CA SER A 446 -11.91 4.09 -11.28
C SER A 446 -10.85 5.16 -11.08
N GLU A 447 -9.79 4.85 -10.34
CA GLU A 447 -8.63 5.72 -10.05
C GLU A 447 -7.55 5.77 -11.13
N VAL A 448 -7.72 5.03 -12.23
CA VAL A 448 -6.87 5.17 -13.42
C VAL A 448 -7.11 6.54 -14.06
N ARG A 449 -6.03 7.21 -14.44
CA ARG A 449 -5.96 8.57 -14.99
C ARG A 449 -5.53 8.53 -16.45
N ILE A 450 -5.98 9.52 -17.21
CA ILE A 450 -5.39 9.87 -18.51
C ILE A 450 -4.40 11.00 -18.23
N THR A 451 -3.12 10.80 -18.56
CA THR A 451 -2.06 11.79 -18.31
C THR A 451 -1.74 12.66 -19.52
N GLU A 452 -1.97 12.13 -20.72
CA GLU A 452 -1.63 12.74 -22.00
C GLU A 452 -2.37 12.01 -23.13
N GLY A 453 -2.25 12.56 -24.35
CA GLY A 453 -2.97 12.09 -25.53
C GLY A 453 -4.34 12.77 -25.70
N ASP A 454 -4.81 12.82 -26.95
CA ASP A 454 -6.12 13.37 -27.34
C ASP A 454 -7.08 12.28 -27.86
N GLY A 455 -6.64 11.03 -27.84
CA GLY A 455 -7.40 9.87 -28.29
C GLY A 455 -7.38 9.64 -29.81
N THR A 456 -6.66 10.42 -30.61
CA THR A 456 -6.42 10.11 -32.02
C THR A 456 -5.44 8.95 -32.19
N SER A 457 -5.43 8.29 -33.35
CA SER A 457 -4.45 7.23 -33.64
C SER A 457 -3.00 7.72 -33.66
N SER A 458 -2.78 8.99 -33.99
CA SER A 458 -1.48 9.68 -33.94
C SER A 458 -1.06 10.11 -32.53
N ASN A 459 -2.02 10.32 -31.62
CA ASN A 459 -1.78 10.77 -30.25
C ASN A 459 -2.73 10.04 -29.26
N PRO A 460 -2.59 8.71 -29.11
CA PRO A 460 -3.48 7.91 -28.26
C PRO A 460 -3.40 8.38 -26.80
N TYR A 461 -4.49 8.23 -26.06
CA TYR A 461 -4.44 8.43 -24.61
C TYR A 461 -3.38 7.54 -23.98
N LYS A 462 -2.60 8.07 -23.04
CA LYS A 462 -1.76 7.27 -22.15
C LYS A 462 -2.34 7.27 -20.75
N LEU A 463 -2.33 6.07 -20.15
CA LEU A 463 -2.92 5.79 -18.86
C LEU A 463 -1.85 5.79 -17.77
N SER A 464 -2.23 6.22 -16.58
CA SER A 464 -1.46 6.01 -15.35
C SER A 464 -2.40 5.70 -14.19
N ILE A 465 -1.87 5.20 -13.08
CA ILE A 465 -2.64 5.01 -11.85
C ILE A 465 -1.87 5.68 -10.70
N SER A 466 -2.50 6.65 -10.03
CA SER A 466 -1.83 7.48 -9.00
C SER A 466 -2.37 7.24 -7.60
N LYS A 467 -2.63 5.98 -7.25
CA LYS A 467 -2.45 5.45 -5.90
C LYS A 467 -1.29 4.45 -5.98
N ASN A 468 -0.16 4.86 -5.42
CA ASN A 468 1.15 4.28 -5.68
C ASN A 468 1.95 4.17 -4.38
N GLU A 469 1.91 5.28 -3.61
CA GLU A 469 2.21 5.29 -2.20
C GLU A 469 1.40 4.21 -1.46
N ASP A 470 2.02 3.62 -0.45
CA ASP A 470 1.46 2.53 0.33
C ASP A 470 0.39 3.03 1.30
N THR A 471 -0.88 2.82 0.95
CA THR A 471 -2.03 3.30 1.72
C THR A 471 -2.44 2.38 2.88
N SER A 472 -1.79 1.22 3.03
CA SER A 472 -2.06 0.25 4.10
C SER A 472 -1.88 0.81 5.51
N GLY A 473 -1.09 1.89 5.65
CA GLY A 473 -0.71 2.48 6.92
C GLY A 473 0.56 1.89 7.53
N ALA A 474 1.19 0.90 6.88
CA ALA A 474 2.50 0.38 7.25
C ALA A 474 3.54 1.50 7.46
N ASN A 475 4.47 1.28 8.38
CA ASN A 475 5.59 2.21 8.55
C ASN A 475 6.60 1.99 7.43
N ALA A 476 7.09 3.10 6.86
CA ALA A 476 8.08 3.08 5.81
C ALA A 476 9.36 2.35 6.27
N PRO A 477 10.07 1.63 5.39
CA PRO A 477 11.27 0.91 5.77
C PRO A 477 12.41 1.85 6.16
N VAL A 478 12.97 1.66 7.35
CA VAL A 478 14.18 2.36 7.78
C VAL A 478 15.38 1.64 7.19
N LEU A 479 16.27 2.32 6.48
CA LEU A 479 17.48 1.71 5.88
C LEU A 479 18.73 2.05 6.70
N ALA A 480 19.63 1.07 6.87
CA ALA A 480 21.02 1.34 7.26
C ALA A 480 21.82 1.84 6.04
N SER A 481 22.92 2.58 6.25
CA SER A 481 23.64 3.35 5.23
C SER A 481 24.12 2.53 4.02
N ASN A 482 24.39 1.23 4.23
CA ASN A 482 24.90 0.31 3.22
C ASN A 482 23.83 -0.68 2.68
N MET A 483 22.55 -0.48 3.01
CA MET A 483 21.43 -1.23 2.44
C MET A 483 20.88 -0.51 1.20
N ILE A 484 20.84 -1.22 0.08
CA ILE A 484 20.32 -0.69 -1.19
C ILE A 484 18.87 -1.20 -1.35
N PRO A 485 17.86 -0.32 -1.41
CA PRO A 485 16.48 -0.73 -1.68
C PRO A 485 16.36 -1.22 -3.13
N VAL A 486 15.59 -2.28 -3.34
CA VAL A 486 15.46 -2.92 -4.66
C VAL A 486 14.03 -3.30 -5.01
N TYR A 487 13.72 -3.16 -6.29
CA TYR A 487 12.53 -3.71 -6.91
C TYR A 487 12.93 -4.79 -7.92
N TYR A 488 12.01 -5.68 -8.29
CA TYR A 488 12.28 -6.74 -9.26
C TYR A 488 11.60 -6.45 -10.59
N ASP A 489 12.41 -6.25 -11.63
CA ASP A 489 11.94 -6.09 -12.99
C ASP A 489 11.69 -7.48 -13.59
N ALA A 490 10.41 -7.84 -13.72
CA ALA A 490 9.98 -9.14 -14.22
C ALA A 490 10.31 -9.38 -15.70
N THR A 491 10.46 -8.31 -16.49
CA THR A 491 10.75 -8.35 -17.94
C THR A 491 12.19 -8.75 -18.20
N THR A 492 13.12 -8.11 -17.49
CA THR A 492 14.57 -8.37 -17.52
C THR A 492 15.01 -9.46 -16.53
N LYS A 493 14.10 -9.90 -15.63
CA LYS A 493 14.34 -10.89 -14.56
C LYS A 493 15.48 -10.50 -13.61
N ALA A 494 15.57 -9.20 -13.30
CA ALA A 494 16.68 -8.62 -12.54
C ALA A 494 16.18 -7.79 -11.36
N TRP A 495 16.91 -7.83 -10.25
CA TRP A 495 16.77 -6.82 -9.20
C TRP A 495 17.40 -5.52 -9.66
N LYS A 496 16.70 -4.41 -9.42
CA LYS A 496 17.12 -3.05 -9.79
C LYS A 496 17.04 -2.15 -8.56
N LYS A 497 17.97 -1.20 -8.48
CA LYS A 497 17.96 -0.16 -7.45
C LYS A 497 16.66 0.64 -7.50
N ALA A 498 15.94 0.70 -6.38
CA ALA A 498 14.70 1.43 -6.24
C ALA A 498 14.92 2.91 -5.87
N ASP A 499 13.87 3.73 -5.99
CA ASP A 499 13.85 5.05 -5.35
C ASP A 499 13.51 4.87 -3.87
N VAL A 500 14.39 5.34 -2.99
CA VAL A 500 14.16 5.38 -1.52
C VAL A 500 12.83 6.07 -1.20
N LYS A 501 12.42 7.09 -1.99
CA LYS A 501 11.16 7.82 -1.79
C LYS A 501 9.90 7.03 -2.17
N ASN A 502 10.05 5.92 -2.90
CA ASN A 502 8.97 4.99 -3.27
C ASN A 502 7.75 5.65 -3.96
N LYS A 503 7.96 6.73 -4.74
CA LYS A 503 6.87 7.53 -5.34
C LYS A 503 6.41 7.08 -6.73
N ALA A 504 7.27 6.41 -7.48
CA ALA A 504 7.02 6.03 -8.87
C ALA A 504 6.79 4.51 -8.98
N ILE A 505 5.94 4.06 -9.90
CA ILE A 505 5.45 2.68 -9.92
C ILE A 505 6.49 1.74 -10.53
N GLU A 506 7.20 2.22 -11.54
CA GLU A 506 8.28 1.58 -12.29
C GLU A 506 9.53 1.27 -11.47
N ASN A 507 9.64 1.83 -10.25
CA ASN A 507 10.73 1.61 -9.30
C ASN A 507 10.25 1.40 -7.86
N ARG A 508 8.94 1.14 -7.68
CA ARG A 508 8.33 0.89 -6.37
C ARG A 508 8.89 -0.38 -5.77
N TRP A 509 9.30 -0.31 -4.51
CA TRP A 509 9.90 -1.42 -3.79
C TRP A 509 9.10 -1.89 -2.59
N TYR A 510 8.09 -1.12 -2.15
CA TYR A 510 7.06 -1.58 -1.20
C TYR A 510 5.68 -0.99 -1.48
N ASN A 511 4.65 -1.79 -1.21
CA ASN A 511 3.22 -1.45 -1.11
C ASN A 511 2.49 -2.71 -0.62
N TYR A 512 2.01 -2.69 0.62
CA TYR A 512 1.54 -3.92 1.27
C TYR A 512 0.14 -4.34 0.77
N GLU A 513 -0.69 -3.38 0.34
CA GLU A 513 -1.97 -3.66 -0.37
C GLU A 513 -1.78 -4.49 -1.65
N ASN A 514 -0.67 -4.29 -2.36
CA ASN A 514 -0.36 -5.00 -3.60
C ASN A 514 0.61 -6.19 -3.40
N HIS A 515 0.75 -6.68 -2.16
CA HIS A 515 1.65 -7.81 -1.81
C HIS A 515 3.14 -7.58 -2.17
N ILE A 516 3.57 -6.31 -2.20
CA ILE A 516 4.96 -5.89 -2.42
C ILE A 516 5.56 -5.53 -1.06
N TRP A 517 6.15 -6.49 -0.34
CA TRP A 517 6.88 -6.19 0.90
C TRP A 517 8.23 -5.56 0.57
N ALA A 518 8.73 -4.64 1.40
CA ALA A 518 9.95 -3.89 1.07
C ALA A 518 11.17 -4.78 0.98
N ASN A 519 11.94 -4.70 -0.11
CA ASN A 519 13.15 -5.49 -0.30
C ASN A 519 14.41 -4.61 -0.34
N ALA A 520 15.45 -5.03 0.39
CA ALA A 520 16.76 -4.38 0.37
C ALA A 520 17.89 -5.40 0.29
N VAL A 521 19.05 -5.00 -0.25
CA VAL A 521 20.22 -5.87 -0.39
C VAL A 521 21.48 -5.22 0.18
N THR A 522 22.40 -6.05 0.67
CA THR A 522 23.82 -5.68 0.79
C THR A 522 24.65 -6.42 -0.25
N VAL A 523 25.75 -5.79 -0.65
CA VAL A 523 26.60 -6.25 -1.75
C VAL A 523 28.06 -6.31 -1.31
N LYS A 524 28.86 -7.07 -2.07
CA LYS A 524 30.32 -7.15 -1.93
C LYS A 524 30.97 -5.77 -1.89
N GLU A 525 31.93 -5.61 -0.99
CA GLU A 525 32.66 -4.36 -0.73
C GLU A 525 33.14 -3.66 -2.01
N ALA A 526 33.79 -4.41 -2.92
CA ALA A 526 34.33 -3.91 -4.17
C ALA A 526 33.30 -3.18 -5.08
N ASN A 527 32.02 -3.54 -4.98
CA ASN A 527 30.95 -2.99 -5.82
C ASN A 527 29.95 -2.12 -5.02
N ARG A 528 30.13 -1.99 -3.70
CA ARG A 528 29.17 -1.35 -2.79
C ARG A 528 28.94 0.12 -3.09
N GLN A 529 30.02 0.90 -3.17
CA GLN A 529 29.90 2.34 -3.45
C GLN A 529 29.33 2.61 -4.85
N THR A 530 29.64 1.74 -5.83
CA THR A 530 29.10 1.82 -7.19
C THR A 530 27.58 1.72 -7.19
N TYR A 531 27.01 0.70 -6.53
CA TYR A 531 25.55 0.56 -6.45
C TYR A 531 24.88 1.62 -5.55
N LEU A 532 25.51 2.03 -4.45
CA LEU A 532 25.02 3.13 -3.60
C LEU A 532 24.95 4.48 -4.36
N ASN A 533 25.87 4.73 -5.28
CA ASN A 533 25.89 5.95 -6.11
C ASN A 533 25.13 5.83 -7.44
N ALA A 534 24.74 4.62 -7.86
CA ALA A 534 24.05 4.39 -9.12
C ALA A 534 22.67 5.07 -9.20
N SER A 535 22.18 5.34 -10.42
CA SER A 535 20.82 5.84 -10.63
C SER A 535 19.75 4.79 -10.30
N VAL A 536 18.55 5.24 -9.97
CA VAL A 536 17.36 4.38 -9.86
C VAL A 536 17.15 3.62 -11.18
N GLY A 537 16.73 2.36 -11.09
CA GLY A 537 16.59 1.45 -12.23
C GLY A 537 17.87 0.73 -12.64
N THR A 538 19.02 1.01 -12.02
CA THR A 538 20.27 0.28 -12.28
C THR A 538 20.15 -1.19 -11.84
N PRO A 539 20.39 -2.18 -12.74
CA PRO A 539 20.42 -3.59 -12.37
C PRO A 539 21.53 -3.91 -11.36
N ILE A 540 21.23 -4.77 -10.39
CA ILE A 540 22.20 -5.27 -9.40
C ILE A 540 22.41 -6.76 -9.65
N SER A 541 23.66 -7.18 -9.87
CA SER A 541 23.97 -8.58 -10.14
C SER A 541 23.73 -9.46 -8.92
N MET A 542 23.13 -10.65 -9.13
CA MET A 542 22.98 -11.67 -8.08
C MET A 542 24.34 -12.20 -7.59
N ASP A 543 25.38 -12.08 -8.41
CA ASP A 543 26.75 -12.43 -8.01
C ASP A 543 27.35 -11.41 -7.05
N ASP A 544 26.90 -10.15 -7.07
CA ASP A 544 27.36 -9.09 -6.18
C ASP A 544 26.61 -9.02 -4.86
N ILE A 545 25.36 -9.49 -4.84
CA ILE A 545 24.53 -9.56 -3.63
C ILE A 545 25.11 -10.57 -2.64
N ASN A 546 25.31 -10.12 -1.40
CA ASN A 546 25.68 -10.94 -0.26
C ASN A 546 24.44 -11.35 0.54
N THR A 547 23.57 -10.39 0.86
CA THR A 547 22.36 -10.63 1.66
C THR A 547 21.15 -9.87 1.12
N MET A 548 19.97 -10.46 1.27
CA MET A 548 18.68 -9.94 0.88
C MET A 548 17.74 -9.93 2.08
N TRP A 549 17.01 -8.83 2.25
CA TRP A 549 16.19 -8.53 3.43
C TRP A 549 14.79 -8.12 3.02
N VAL A 550 13.82 -8.44 3.87
CA VAL A 550 12.43 -8.01 3.72
C VAL A 550 11.99 -7.23 4.97
N TRP A 551 11.38 -6.07 4.78
CA TRP A 551 10.86 -5.25 5.89
C TRP A 551 9.56 -5.83 6.43
N ILE A 552 9.50 -5.98 7.75
CA ILE A 552 8.31 -6.33 8.50
C ILE A 552 7.90 -5.08 9.30
N PRO A 553 6.91 -4.31 8.83
CA PRO A 553 6.44 -3.11 9.51
C PRO A 553 5.64 -3.48 10.76
N ARG A 554 5.61 -2.58 11.75
CA ARG A 554 4.87 -2.71 13.00
C ARG A 554 3.35 -2.81 12.79
N PHE A 555 2.74 -3.83 13.39
CA PHE A 555 1.28 -4.02 13.38
C PHE A 555 0.76 -4.63 14.68
N ASN A 556 -0.55 -4.51 14.89
CA ASN A 556 -1.32 -5.38 15.77
C ASN A 556 -2.04 -6.46 14.94
N ALA A 557 -2.30 -7.62 15.54
CA ALA A 557 -2.93 -8.75 14.85
C ALA A 557 -4.01 -9.43 15.69
N VAL A 558 -5.10 -9.84 15.04
CA VAL A 558 -6.19 -10.61 15.65
C VAL A 558 -6.44 -11.87 14.81
N THR A 559 -6.26 -13.04 15.43
CA THR A 559 -6.57 -14.32 14.79
C THR A 559 -8.09 -14.53 14.73
N PRO A 560 -8.65 -14.99 13.60
CA PRO A 560 -10.06 -15.33 13.48
C PRO A 560 -10.51 -16.32 14.55
N SER A 561 -11.69 -16.09 15.12
CA SER A 561 -12.32 -17.07 15.99
C SER A 561 -12.69 -18.34 15.21
N ASN A 562 -12.62 -19.48 15.91
CA ASN A 562 -13.11 -20.81 15.51
C ASN A 562 -12.23 -21.71 14.61
N TYR A 563 -11.02 -21.30 14.18
CA TYR A 563 -10.11 -22.24 13.51
C TYR A 563 -9.19 -22.94 14.53
N ASN A 564 -9.56 -24.15 14.96
CA ASN A 564 -8.87 -24.92 16.00
C ASN A 564 -7.81 -25.91 15.47
N GLY A 565 -7.40 -25.79 14.20
CA GLY A 565 -6.57 -26.79 13.50
C GLY A 565 -7.36 -28.02 13.05
N GLY A 566 -6.77 -28.80 12.13
CA GLY A 566 -7.34 -30.06 11.63
C GLY A 566 -8.11 -29.94 10.29
N THR A 567 -9.06 -30.85 10.06
CA THR A 567 -9.68 -31.18 8.75
C THR A 567 -10.49 -30.06 8.07
N GLN A 568 -10.51 -28.84 8.59
CA GLN A 568 -11.14 -27.70 7.97
C GLN A 568 -10.19 -27.10 6.91
N ALA A 569 -10.63 -27.11 5.65
CA ALA A 569 -9.75 -27.03 4.48
C ALA A 569 -8.82 -25.79 4.39
N LYS A 570 -9.19 -24.66 5.01
CA LYS A 570 -8.40 -23.41 5.02
C LYS A 570 -8.70 -22.58 6.28
N PRO A 571 -7.70 -22.01 6.97
CA PRO A 571 -7.91 -20.89 7.88
C PRO A 571 -8.23 -19.60 7.10
N ASN A 572 -9.01 -18.72 7.74
CA ASN A 572 -9.30 -17.37 7.26
C ASN A 572 -8.05 -16.46 7.37
N ALA A 573 -8.14 -15.23 6.88
CA ALA A 573 -7.06 -14.26 7.02
C ALA A 573 -6.93 -13.79 8.47
N ILE A 574 -5.71 -13.67 8.97
CA ILE A 574 -5.40 -12.94 10.20
C ILE A 574 -5.63 -11.45 9.93
N ASP A 575 -6.43 -10.83 10.79
CA ASP A 575 -6.69 -9.40 10.73
C ASP A 575 -5.43 -8.67 11.22
N VAL A 576 -4.86 -7.84 10.35
CA VAL A 576 -3.61 -7.11 10.58
C VAL A 576 -3.91 -5.62 10.42
N THR A 577 -3.69 -4.87 11.50
CA THR A 577 -3.77 -3.40 11.48
C THR A 577 -2.36 -2.86 11.67
N PHE A 578 -1.81 -2.19 10.67
CA PHE A 578 -0.52 -1.49 10.83
C PHE A 578 -0.66 -0.32 11.80
N VAL A 579 0.32 -0.16 12.68
CA VAL A 579 0.28 0.84 13.77
C VAL A 579 1.58 1.63 13.83
N LYS A 580 1.53 2.86 14.33
CA LYS A 580 2.70 3.74 14.44
C LYS A 580 3.60 3.32 15.59
N GLN A 581 4.86 3.76 15.56
CA GLN A 581 5.92 3.34 16.49
C GLN A 581 5.55 3.46 17.98
N ASN A 582 4.72 4.45 18.34
CA ASN A 582 4.28 4.72 19.72
C ASN A 582 2.93 4.06 20.08
N GLU A 583 2.31 3.32 19.16
CA GLU A 583 1.03 2.63 19.36
C GLU A 583 1.26 1.16 19.73
N THR A 584 0.33 0.56 20.47
CA THR A 584 0.40 -0.84 20.89
C THR A 584 0.43 -1.78 19.69
N ALA A 585 1.43 -2.66 19.65
CA ALA A 585 1.66 -3.67 18.62
C ALA A 585 1.87 -5.04 19.26
N ILE A 586 2.03 -6.09 18.44
CA ILE A 586 2.54 -7.37 18.96
C ILE A 586 3.99 -7.21 19.47
N ASP A 587 4.37 -8.04 20.44
CA ASP A 587 5.61 -7.93 21.21
C ASP A 587 6.90 -8.04 20.38
N ALA A 588 6.83 -8.65 19.20
CA ALA A 588 7.91 -8.70 18.20
C ALA A 588 8.50 -7.32 17.86
N PHE A 589 7.72 -6.25 17.97
CA PHE A 589 8.15 -4.87 17.71
C PHE A 589 8.65 -4.13 18.96
N THR A 590 8.98 -4.87 20.03
CA THR A 590 9.74 -4.37 21.18
C THR A 590 11.12 -5.03 21.22
N PHE A 591 12.18 -4.23 21.26
CA PHE A 591 13.55 -4.70 21.28
C PHE A 591 14.33 -4.04 22.42
N GLY A 592 14.41 -4.72 23.55
CA GLY A 592 14.89 -4.13 24.80
C GLY A 592 13.88 -3.10 25.31
N ASP A 593 14.33 -1.86 25.46
CA ASP A 593 13.52 -0.69 25.80
C ASP A 593 12.94 0.04 24.57
N LYS A 594 13.39 -0.30 23.35
CA LYS A 594 12.94 0.36 22.12
C LYS A 594 11.63 -0.21 21.59
N GLN A 595 10.75 0.69 21.14
CA GLN A 595 9.61 0.37 20.29
C GLN A 595 10.02 0.59 18.83
N LEU A 596 9.99 -0.47 18.01
CA LEU A 596 10.41 -0.41 16.61
C LEU A 596 9.23 -0.05 15.69
N SER A 597 9.47 0.75 14.65
CA SER A 597 8.53 0.99 13.55
C SER A 597 8.43 -0.21 12.59
N GLY A 598 9.47 -1.05 12.57
CA GLY A 598 9.53 -2.37 11.96
C GLY A 598 10.90 -3.03 12.15
N PHE A 599 11.18 -4.13 11.45
CA PHE A 599 12.50 -4.75 11.41
C PHE A 599 12.79 -5.40 10.06
N TRP A 600 14.06 -5.61 9.73
CA TRP A 600 14.45 -6.39 8.56
C TRP A 600 14.59 -7.87 8.90
N TYR A 601 13.95 -8.72 8.11
CA TYR A 601 14.02 -10.17 8.23
C TYR A 601 14.76 -10.77 7.04
N GLY A 602 15.60 -11.77 7.28
CA GLY A 602 16.34 -12.46 6.20
C GLY A 602 15.39 -13.06 5.17
N LYS A 603 15.52 -12.66 3.90
CA LYS A 603 14.62 -13.09 2.81
C LYS A 603 14.65 -14.60 2.55
N PHE A 604 15.76 -15.24 2.91
CA PHE A 604 16.02 -16.68 2.78
C PHE A 604 16.58 -17.21 4.11
N GLU A 605 16.65 -18.53 4.26
CA GLU A 605 17.51 -19.14 5.30
C GLU A 605 18.96 -18.64 5.16
N ILE A 606 19.73 -18.70 6.26
CA ILE A 606 21.17 -18.39 6.23
C ILE A 606 21.93 -19.43 5.40
N GLY A 607 22.68 -18.99 4.40
CA GLY A 607 23.42 -19.84 3.46
C GLY A 607 24.94 -19.76 3.61
N GLY A 608 25.63 -20.74 3.04
CA GLY A 608 27.10 -20.77 2.95
C GLY A 608 27.77 -21.60 4.05
N THR A 609 28.98 -21.20 4.45
CA THR A 609 29.82 -21.97 5.40
C THR A 609 30.48 -21.08 6.44
N LEU A 610 30.64 -21.60 7.66
CA LEU A 610 31.52 -21.03 8.67
C LEU A 610 32.93 -21.63 8.56
N ALA A 611 33.97 -20.82 8.71
CA ALA A 611 35.36 -21.29 8.77
C ALA A 611 35.64 -22.10 10.06
N SER A 612 34.95 -21.76 11.15
CA SER A 612 34.95 -22.44 12.44
C SER A 612 33.67 -22.08 13.19
N SER A 613 33.25 -22.89 14.17
CA SER A 613 32.11 -22.57 15.03
C SER A 613 32.31 -21.23 15.74
N CYS A 614 31.32 -20.33 15.63
CA CYS A 614 31.35 -19.03 16.32
C CYS A 614 31.07 -19.21 17.82
N THR A 615 31.88 -18.54 18.65
CA THR A 615 31.77 -18.53 20.13
C THR A 615 31.77 -17.11 20.71
N ASN A 616 31.98 -16.10 19.87
CA ASN A 616 31.89 -14.67 20.17
C ASN A 616 31.61 -13.90 18.87
N GLU A 617 31.35 -12.60 18.96
CA GLU A 617 30.96 -11.76 17.83
C GLU A 617 32.08 -11.54 16.79
N THR A 618 33.34 -11.87 17.08
CA THR A 618 34.48 -11.61 16.17
C THR A 618 34.79 -12.78 15.21
N CYS A 619 33.88 -13.75 15.06
CA CYS A 619 34.11 -14.90 14.19
C CYS A 619 34.10 -14.55 12.69
N ASN A 620 34.82 -15.31 11.87
CA ASN A 620 34.88 -15.08 10.43
C ASN A 620 33.62 -15.60 9.70
N VAL A 621 32.83 -14.66 9.19
CA VAL A 621 31.58 -14.89 8.44
C VAL A 621 31.65 -14.46 6.96
N SER A 622 32.85 -14.32 6.39
CA SER A 622 33.05 -13.88 5.00
C SER A 622 32.33 -14.74 3.95
N ASN A 623 32.01 -15.99 4.29
CA ASN A 623 31.34 -16.98 3.44
C ASN A 623 29.84 -17.18 3.77
N ILE A 624 29.27 -16.38 4.68
CA ILE A 624 27.83 -16.37 4.96
C ILE A 624 27.11 -15.49 3.94
N VAL A 625 25.93 -15.93 3.50
CA VAL A 625 25.04 -15.19 2.60
C VAL A 625 23.57 -15.38 2.99
N VAL A 626 22.70 -14.49 2.52
CA VAL A 626 21.22 -14.61 2.65
C VAL A 626 20.63 -14.34 1.28
N LYS A 627 20.66 -15.33 0.39
CA LYS A 627 20.26 -15.19 -1.02
C LYS A 627 19.82 -16.55 -1.60
N PRO A 628 19.12 -16.59 -2.76
CA PRO A 628 18.60 -17.84 -3.32
C PRO A 628 19.69 -18.67 -4.00
N ASN A 629 19.40 -19.94 -4.25
CA ASN A 629 20.28 -20.90 -4.93
C ASN A 629 21.59 -21.19 -4.18
N VAL A 630 21.60 -21.10 -2.85
CA VAL A 630 22.76 -21.44 -2.01
C VAL A 630 22.37 -22.54 -1.03
N SER A 631 23.29 -23.45 -0.71
CA SER A 631 23.05 -24.43 0.35
C SER A 631 22.94 -23.73 1.71
N SER A 632 21.89 -24.02 2.48
CA SER A 632 21.70 -23.47 3.83
C SER A 632 22.88 -23.85 4.72
N LEU A 633 23.38 -22.91 5.53
CA LEU A 633 24.37 -23.17 6.57
C LEU A 633 23.70 -24.03 7.65
N ARG A 634 24.22 -25.24 7.85
CA ARG A 634 23.70 -26.22 8.81
C ARG A 634 24.80 -26.75 9.71
N SER A 635 24.46 -27.69 10.59
CA SER A 635 25.41 -28.35 11.49
C SER A 635 26.12 -27.37 12.46
N GLN A 636 25.45 -26.30 12.87
CA GLN A 636 25.92 -25.39 13.92
C GLN A 636 25.09 -25.54 15.19
N LYS A 637 25.69 -25.32 16.35
CA LYS A 637 24.94 -25.13 17.61
C LYS A 637 24.19 -23.80 17.56
N VAL A 638 23.10 -23.68 18.34
CA VAL A 638 22.34 -22.42 18.45
C VAL A 638 23.23 -21.22 18.80
N SER A 639 24.19 -21.37 19.73
CA SER A 639 25.12 -20.29 20.06
C SER A 639 26.01 -19.85 18.90
N SER A 640 26.38 -20.76 17.98
CA SER A 640 27.17 -20.43 16.80
C SER A 640 26.35 -19.74 15.71
N PHE A 641 25.06 -20.06 15.55
CA PHE A 641 24.16 -19.26 14.70
C PHE A 641 23.97 -17.85 15.27
N PHE A 642 23.76 -17.74 16.59
CA PHE A 642 23.66 -16.45 17.27
C PHE A 642 24.93 -15.61 17.07
N PHE A 643 26.12 -16.12 17.37
CA PHE A 643 27.35 -15.34 17.21
C PHE A 643 27.72 -15.05 15.75
N ALA A 644 27.34 -15.92 14.80
CA ALA A 644 27.46 -15.61 13.38
C ALA A 644 26.59 -14.40 12.99
N SER A 645 25.38 -14.27 13.54
CA SER A 645 24.55 -13.07 13.33
C SER A 645 25.19 -11.81 13.89
N ARG A 646 25.62 -11.83 15.17
CA ARG A 646 26.25 -10.70 15.87
C ARG A 646 27.55 -10.21 15.23
N SER A 647 28.23 -11.07 14.47
CA SER A 647 29.44 -10.70 13.74
C SER A 647 29.20 -9.80 12.52
N MET A 648 27.95 -9.72 12.05
CA MET A 648 27.59 -8.96 10.86
C MET A 648 27.68 -7.44 11.05
N GLU A 649 27.59 -6.92 12.28
CA GLU A 649 27.71 -5.49 12.58
C GLU A 649 29.12 -5.05 13.00
N GLN A 650 30.04 -6.01 13.25
CA GLN A 650 31.37 -5.72 13.78
C GLN A 650 32.24 -4.98 12.75
N ALA A 651 33.23 -4.23 13.24
CA ALA A 651 34.16 -3.50 12.38
C ALA A 651 34.89 -4.45 11.40
N GLY A 652 34.82 -4.14 10.11
CA GLY A 652 35.44 -4.96 9.04
C GLY A 652 34.59 -6.14 8.55
N ASN A 653 33.31 -6.22 8.91
CA ASN A 653 32.41 -7.25 8.36
C ASN A 653 32.25 -7.17 6.82
N SER A 654 32.05 -8.31 6.17
CA SER A 654 31.92 -8.44 4.71
C SER A 654 30.61 -7.88 4.14
N PHE A 655 29.63 -7.56 4.99
CA PHE A 655 28.29 -7.09 4.59
C PHE A 655 28.23 -5.57 4.45
N GLY A 656 29.08 -4.85 5.19
CA GLY A 656 29.13 -3.39 5.24
C GLY A 656 28.21 -2.76 6.28
N PHE A 657 27.67 -3.51 7.24
CA PHE A 657 26.88 -2.89 8.31
C PHE A 657 27.78 -2.09 9.24
N VAL A 658 27.20 -1.05 9.85
CA VAL A 658 27.87 -0.15 10.79
C VAL A 658 27.26 -0.38 12.17
N SER A 659 28.06 -0.73 13.17
CA SER A 659 27.59 -1.11 14.52
C SER A 659 26.78 -0.04 15.27
N SER A 660 26.86 1.23 14.86
CA SER A 660 26.03 2.31 15.42
C SER A 660 24.68 2.48 14.72
N GLU A 661 24.46 1.79 13.59
CA GLU A 661 23.23 1.89 12.78
C GLU A 661 22.34 0.65 12.91
N VAL A 662 22.90 -0.50 13.30
CA VAL A 662 22.19 -1.78 13.33
C VAL A 662 22.47 -2.56 14.60
N ASP A 663 21.47 -3.33 15.02
CA ASP A 663 21.57 -4.45 15.93
C ASP A 663 21.14 -5.70 15.15
N THR A 664 22.10 -6.59 14.91
CA THR A 664 21.96 -7.83 14.13
C THR A 664 21.77 -9.01 15.07
N HIS A 665 20.83 -9.91 14.79
CA HIS A 665 20.61 -11.09 15.64
C HIS A 665 20.01 -12.28 14.90
N MET A 666 20.05 -13.43 15.56
CA MET A 666 19.36 -14.66 15.17
C MET A 666 17.88 -14.53 15.54
N SER A 667 16.99 -14.85 14.60
CA SER A 667 15.53 -14.65 14.73
C SER A 667 14.97 -15.15 16.05
N LYS A 668 14.20 -14.31 16.74
CA LYS A 668 13.36 -14.69 17.88
C LYS A 668 12.09 -15.38 17.41
N ASN A 669 11.42 -16.10 18.32
CA ASN A 669 10.20 -16.81 17.96
C ASN A 669 8.99 -15.87 17.79
N ASN A 670 8.96 -14.71 18.47
CA ASN A 670 7.94 -13.68 18.24
C ASN A 670 8.14 -12.97 16.87
N GLU A 671 9.38 -12.74 16.44
CA GLU A 671 9.69 -12.21 15.10
C GLU A 671 9.23 -13.16 14.00
N TRP A 672 9.45 -14.47 14.16
CA TRP A 672 8.80 -15.47 13.28
C TRP A 672 7.28 -15.38 13.32
N GLY A 673 6.70 -15.22 14.52
CA GLY A 673 5.26 -15.06 14.72
C GLY A 673 4.69 -13.89 13.92
N ALA A 674 5.37 -12.73 13.95
CA ALA A 674 5.02 -11.57 13.14
C ALA A 674 5.06 -11.87 11.64
N VAL A 675 6.12 -12.52 11.14
CA VAL A 675 6.20 -12.92 9.72
C VAL A 675 5.05 -13.87 9.37
N ALA A 676 4.75 -14.86 10.22
CA ALA A 676 3.68 -15.83 9.98
C ALA A 676 2.29 -15.18 9.97
N TYR A 677 2.04 -14.22 10.86
CA TYR A 677 0.79 -13.46 10.88
C TYR A 677 0.62 -12.60 9.62
N LEU A 678 1.65 -11.85 9.24
CA LEU A 678 1.61 -11.01 8.04
C LEU A 678 1.45 -11.87 6.77
N THR A 679 2.11 -13.03 6.72
CA THR A 679 1.96 -14.05 5.66
C THR A 679 0.51 -14.50 5.51
N GLN A 680 -0.21 -14.67 6.62
CA GLN A 680 -1.59 -15.15 6.64
C GLN A 680 -2.62 -14.00 6.68
N SER A 681 -2.21 -12.78 6.31
CA SER A 681 -3.09 -11.61 6.20
C SER A 681 -3.46 -11.30 4.74
N ILE A 682 -4.36 -10.33 4.54
CA ILE A 682 -4.67 -9.78 3.22
C ILE A 682 -3.47 -9.09 2.54
N TYR A 683 -2.43 -8.71 3.30
CA TYR A 683 -1.18 -8.17 2.76
C TYR A 683 -0.16 -9.27 2.41
N GLY A 684 -0.46 -10.53 2.73
CA GLY A 684 0.40 -11.70 2.55
C GLY A 684 -0.11 -12.64 1.46
N ARG A 685 -0.61 -13.81 1.85
CA ARG A 685 -1.12 -14.87 0.97
C ARG A 685 -2.63 -14.88 0.77
N CYS A 686 -3.37 -14.05 1.50
CA CYS A 686 -4.82 -14.04 1.43
C CYS A 686 -5.32 -13.05 0.37
N THR A 687 -6.20 -13.50 -0.51
CA THR A 687 -6.85 -12.67 -1.54
C THR A 687 -8.12 -11.99 -1.03
N SER A 688 -8.58 -12.38 0.16
CA SER A 688 -9.68 -11.76 0.91
C SER A 688 -9.61 -12.20 2.37
N SER A 689 -10.47 -11.65 3.23
CA SER A 689 -10.58 -12.06 4.64
C SER A 689 -10.94 -13.55 4.86
N THR A 690 -11.43 -14.24 3.83
CA THR A 690 -11.90 -15.65 3.89
C THR A 690 -11.19 -16.58 2.90
N SER A 691 -10.29 -16.06 2.06
CA SER A 691 -9.60 -16.82 1.02
C SER A 691 -8.09 -16.69 1.17
N CYS A 692 -7.46 -17.72 1.74
CA CYS A 692 -6.02 -17.81 1.93
C CYS A 692 -5.42 -19.03 1.22
N THR A 693 -4.14 -18.94 0.89
CA THR A 693 -3.37 -20.03 0.28
C THR A 693 -2.08 -20.22 1.06
N GLU A 694 -1.85 -21.43 1.57
CA GLU A 694 -0.64 -21.78 2.31
C GLU A 694 0.65 -21.43 1.55
N VAL A 695 1.77 -21.27 2.26
CA VAL A 695 3.09 -21.16 1.64
C VAL A 695 3.49 -22.52 1.05
N GLY A 696 4.00 -22.53 -0.18
CA GLY A 696 4.53 -23.72 -0.83
C GLY A 696 5.80 -24.24 -0.16
N ILE A 697 6.01 -25.56 -0.18
CA ILE A 697 7.17 -26.19 0.45
C ILE A 697 8.43 -26.01 -0.41
N ASN A 698 9.56 -25.65 0.23
CA ASN A 698 10.88 -25.92 -0.32
C ASN A 698 11.20 -27.41 -0.15
N ASN A 699 10.84 -28.23 -1.13
CA ASN A 699 11.13 -29.66 -1.11
C ASN A 699 12.52 -30.03 -1.70
N ASN A 700 13.46 -29.07 -1.78
CA ASN A 700 14.79 -29.32 -2.33
C ASN A 700 15.64 -30.18 -1.38
N LYS A 701 15.88 -31.44 -1.76
CA LYS A 701 16.60 -32.46 -0.97
C LYS A 701 18.07 -32.12 -0.69
N SER A 702 18.64 -31.17 -1.42
CA SER A 702 19.99 -30.64 -1.20
C SER A 702 20.01 -29.44 -0.23
N TYR A 703 18.85 -29.03 0.32
CA TYR A 703 18.68 -27.89 1.22
C TYR A 703 19.24 -26.60 0.58
N ILE A 704 18.70 -26.28 -0.60
CA ILE A 704 19.07 -25.08 -1.36
C ILE A 704 17.97 -24.03 -1.17
N THR A 705 18.38 -22.83 -0.76
CA THR A 705 17.50 -21.70 -0.46
C THR A 705 16.73 -21.20 -1.68
N GLY A 706 15.52 -20.69 -1.44
CA GLY A 706 14.69 -20.09 -2.48
C GLY A 706 14.22 -21.08 -3.54
N TYR A 707 13.85 -22.30 -3.13
CA TYR A 707 13.11 -23.24 -3.99
C TYR A 707 11.67 -23.36 -3.49
N GLY A 708 10.75 -23.63 -4.40
CA GLY A 708 9.34 -23.78 -4.05
C GLY A 708 8.61 -24.75 -4.96
N ALA A 709 7.71 -25.52 -4.36
CA ALA A 709 6.66 -26.30 -5.01
C ALA A 709 5.29 -25.67 -4.69
N PRO A 710 4.18 -26.10 -5.33
CA PRO A 710 2.85 -25.53 -5.08
C PRO A 710 2.41 -25.64 -3.61
N ALA A 711 1.52 -24.74 -3.18
CA ALA A 711 0.94 -24.74 -1.83
C ALA A 711 0.29 -26.09 -1.47
N GLY A 712 0.50 -26.56 -0.23
CA GLY A 712 -0.03 -27.84 0.26
C GLY A 712 0.50 -29.09 -0.47
N SER A 713 1.60 -28.98 -1.23
CA SER A 713 2.20 -30.11 -1.95
C SER A 713 3.22 -30.90 -1.11
N ASN A 714 3.58 -32.09 -1.56
CA ASN A 714 4.47 -33.00 -0.85
C ASN A 714 5.94 -32.89 -1.29
N ASP A 715 6.82 -33.61 -0.59
CA ASP A 715 8.27 -33.66 -0.81
C ASP A 715 8.72 -34.29 -2.15
N SER A 716 7.78 -34.77 -2.95
CA SER A 716 8.00 -35.31 -4.31
C SER A 716 7.51 -34.39 -5.43
N ALA A 717 6.79 -33.31 -5.10
CA ALA A 717 6.25 -32.37 -6.08
C ALA A 717 7.35 -31.63 -6.87
N THR A 718 7.05 -31.24 -8.11
CA THR A 718 7.96 -30.42 -8.93
C THR A 718 8.18 -29.07 -8.27
N ASN A 719 9.45 -28.67 -8.11
CA ASN A 719 9.84 -27.37 -7.62
C ASN A 719 10.49 -26.49 -8.69
N GLY A 720 10.67 -25.21 -8.38
CA GLY A 720 11.42 -24.25 -9.19
C GLY A 720 12.17 -23.24 -8.34
N THR A 721 13.15 -22.56 -8.95
CA THR A 721 13.92 -21.48 -8.31
C THR A 721 13.02 -20.27 -7.99
N TYR A 722 13.43 -19.48 -6.99
CA TYR A 722 12.66 -18.41 -6.35
C TYR A 722 11.91 -17.45 -7.31
N ASN A 723 12.48 -17.19 -8.49
CA ASN A 723 11.96 -16.28 -9.50
C ASN A 723 11.00 -16.90 -10.53
N THR A 724 10.83 -18.22 -10.52
CA THR A 724 9.78 -18.94 -11.28
C THR A 724 8.43 -18.88 -10.56
N SER A 725 7.34 -19.25 -11.23
CA SER A 725 6.03 -19.34 -10.58
C SER A 725 6.03 -20.32 -9.40
N LEU A 726 6.59 -21.52 -9.57
CA LEU A 726 6.71 -22.53 -8.51
C LEU A 726 7.57 -22.03 -7.34
N GLY A 727 8.66 -21.31 -7.62
CA GLY A 727 9.46 -20.68 -6.56
C GLY A 727 8.65 -19.67 -5.73
N LYS A 728 7.88 -18.80 -6.40
CA LYS A 728 7.01 -17.80 -5.75
C LYS A 728 5.87 -18.43 -4.94
N ASP A 729 5.44 -19.65 -5.26
CA ASP A 729 4.47 -20.37 -4.42
C ASP A 729 5.00 -20.57 -2.99
N ALA A 730 6.32 -20.75 -2.81
CA ALA A 730 7.00 -20.80 -1.51
C ALA A 730 7.37 -19.43 -0.90
N SER A 731 6.87 -18.33 -1.48
CA SER A 731 7.04 -16.98 -0.93
C SER A 731 5.86 -16.55 -0.07
N THR A 732 6.10 -15.87 1.06
CA THR A 732 5.08 -15.37 2.01
C THR A 732 4.04 -14.39 1.43
N THR A 733 4.23 -13.95 0.19
CA THR A 733 3.28 -13.07 -0.54
C THR A 733 2.69 -13.72 -1.80
N GLY A 734 3.21 -14.87 -2.23
CA GLY A 734 2.95 -15.38 -3.59
C GLY A 734 3.59 -14.55 -4.70
N THR A 735 4.34 -13.49 -4.37
CA THR A 735 5.10 -12.67 -5.31
C THR A 735 6.61 -12.90 -5.13
N ILE A 736 7.43 -12.15 -5.88
CA ILE A 736 8.88 -12.16 -5.70
C ILE A 736 9.33 -11.42 -4.42
N TYR A 737 8.43 -10.64 -3.81
CA TYR A 737 8.77 -9.70 -2.73
C TYR A 737 8.74 -10.33 -1.34
N GLY A 738 8.01 -11.43 -1.14
CA GLY A 738 7.93 -12.11 0.16
C GLY A 738 9.22 -12.83 0.57
N ILE A 739 9.19 -13.39 1.77
CA ILE A 739 10.24 -14.23 2.36
C ILE A 739 10.07 -15.66 1.86
N TYR A 740 11.17 -16.38 1.67
CA TYR A 740 11.23 -17.76 1.19
C TYR A 740 11.74 -18.68 2.30
N ASP A 741 11.64 -19.99 2.06
CA ASP A 741 12.13 -21.05 2.95
C ASP A 741 11.41 -21.09 4.32
N MET A 742 10.19 -20.54 4.39
CA MET A 742 9.32 -20.55 5.58
C MET A 742 8.44 -21.81 5.67
N SER A 743 8.58 -22.74 4.73
CA SER A 743 7.99 -24.08 4.72
C SER A 743 8.99 -25.05 4.07
N GLY A 744 9.40 -26.09 4.79
CA GLY A 744 10.43 -27.02 4.31
C GLY A 744 11.83 -26.40 4.25
N GLY A 745 12.67 -26.91 3.36
CA GLY A 745 14.10 -26.56 3.34
C GLY A 745 14.83 -27.21 4.50
N ALA A 746 15.48 -26.40 5.34
CA ALA A 746 16.11 -26.81 6.59
C ALA A 746 15.28 -26.32 7.79
N GLY A 747 15.11 -27.16 8.81
CA GLY A 747 14.40 -26.75 10.02
C GLY A 747 15.14 -25.60 10.72
N GLU A 748 14.47 -24.47 10.93
CA GLU A 748 15.13 -23.26 11.44
C GLU A 748 15.06 -23.18 12.96
N CYS A 749 16.21 -23.26 13.64
CA CYS A 749 16.28 -22.87 15.04
C CYS A 749 16.04 -21.36 15.17
N VAL A 750 15.33 -20.98 16.24
CA VAL A 750 15.08 -19.59 16.66
C VAL A 750 15.54 -19.38 18.10
N MET A 751 15.75 -18.13 18.51
CA MET A 751 16.07 -17.74 19.89
C MET A 751 14.83 -17.79 20.79
N GLY A 752 14.21 -18.97 20.88
CA GLY A 752 13.11 -19.28 21.79
C GLY A 752 13.46 -20.48 22.67
N VAL A 753 13.48 -20.28 23.99
CA VAL A 753 14.06 -21.24 24.95
C VAL A 753 13.21 -21.41 26.21
N LEU A 754 13.06 -22.66 26.67
CA LEU A 754 12.39 -23.01 27.93
C LEU A 754 13.23 -22.57 29.14
N ALA A 755 12.55 -22.01 30.14
CA ALA A 755 13.14 -21.65 31.42
C ALA A 755 13.54 -22.88 32.27
N ASP A 756 14.57 -22.68 33.09
CA ASP A 756 14.95 -23.55 34.18
C ASP A 756 14.12 -23.26 35.44
N THR A 757 14.35 -24.02 36.51
CA THR A 757 13.62 -23.84 37.78
C THR A 757 13.93 -22.52 38.50
N ASN A 758 14.91 -21.76 38.03
CA ASN A 758 15.33 -20.45 38.55
C ASN A 758 14.89 -19.28 37.66
N GLY A 759 14.09 -19.54 36.61
CA GLY A 759 13.68 -18.53 35.64
C GLY A 759 14.79 -18.09 34.68
N LYS A 760 15.83 -18.92 34.45
CA LYS A 760 16.92 -18.66 33.51
C LYS A 760 16.83 -19.58 32.29
N PRO A 761 17.44 -19.23 31.14
CA PRO A 761 17.47 -20.12 29.98
C PRO A 761 18.13 -21.48 30.25
N ARG A 762 17.58 -22.55 29.67
CA ARG A 762 18.20 -23.88 29.64
C ARG A 762 19.25 -24.00 28.52
N SER A 763 20.21 -24.89 28.73
CA SER A 763 21.27 -25.16 27.74
C SER A 763 20.87 -26.27 26.75
N GLY A 764 20.35 -27.40 27.23
CA GLY A 764 20.06 -28.59 26.42
C GLY A 764 19.70 -29.81 27.26
N MET A 765 19.86 -31.01 26.68
CA MET A 765 19.61 -32.29 27.36
C MET A 765 20.78 -32.66 28.27
N ASP A 766 22.00 -32.71 27.73
CA ASP A 766 23.20 -33.18 28.44
C ASP A 766 24.48 -32.42 28.00
N SER A 767 25.64 -32.79 28.56
CA SER A 767 26.92 -32.11 28.30
C SER A 767 27.47 -32.27 26.87
N SER A 768 27.04 -33.30 26.14
CA SER A 768 27.25 -33.48 24.71
C SER A 768 26.11 -32.85 23.89
N SER A 769 24.87 -32.95 24.37
CA SER A 769 23.66 -32.52 23.67
C SER A 769 23.14 -31.18 24.20
N ASN A 770 23.74 -30.07 23.74
CA ASN A 770 23.36 -28.71 24.13
C ASN A 770 23.57 -27.64 23.05
N SER A 771 22.93 -26.49 23.27
CA SER A 771 23.05 -25.24 22.51
C SER A 771 24.43 -24.58 22.49
N GLY A 772 25.35 -25.02 23.35
CA GLY A 772 26.65 -24.37 23.55
C GLY A 772 26.61 -23.17 24.49
N PHE A 773 25.43 -22.62 24.81
CA PHE A 773 25.29 -21.60 25.85
C PHE A 773 25.35 -22.21 27.25
N THR A 774 25.92 -21.48 28.21
CA THR A 774 25.90 -21.81 29.63
C THR A 774 24.47 -21.83 30.15
N GLY A 775 24.07 -22.88 30.86
CA GLY A 775 22.71 -23.01 31.41
C GLY A 775 22.40 -24.41 31.94
N MET A 776 21.21 -24.56 32.55
CA MET A 776 20.78 -25.83 33.13
C MET A 776 20.48 -26.89 32.05
N LEU A 777 20.90 -28.13 32.30
CA LEU A 777 20.62 -29.33 31.52
C LEU A 777 19.32 -30.03 31.98
N TYR A 778 18.90 -31.08 31.27
CA TYR A 778 17.71 -31.87 31.65
C TYR A 778 17.85 -32.47 33.06
N GLU A 779 19.03 -33.01 33.37
CA GLU A 779 19.36 -33.67 34.65
C GLU A 779 19.56 -32.69 35.83
N GLY A 780 19.35 -31.39 35.63
CA GLY A 780 19.50 -30.35 36.66
C GLY A 780 20.93 -29.87 36.90
N THR A 781 21.94 -30.50 36.29
CA THR A 781 23.32 -30.01 36.25
C THR A 781 23.44 -28.78 35.35
N THR A 782 24.51 -27.99 35.48
CA THR A 782 24.78 -26.83 34.63
C THR A 782 25.87 -27.16 33.61
N TYR A 783 25.58 -26.95 32.33
CA TYR A 783 26.61 -26.93 31.29
C TYR A 783 27.28 -25.56 31.29
N THR A 784 28.61 -25.54 31.21
CA THR A 784 29.42 -24.32 31.07
C THR A 784 29.95 -24.24 29.64
N GLY A 785 29.54 -23.21 28.93
CA GLY A 785 29.97 -22.88 27.58
C GLY A 785 30.11 -21.37 27.41
N VAL A 786 29.63 -20.83 26.30
CA VAL A 786 29.61 -19.38 26.08
C VAL A 786 28.49 -18.71 26.92
N SER A 787 28.68 -17.46 27.33
CA SER A 787 27.66 -16.73 28.09
C SER A 787 26.36 -16.58 27.30
N PHE A 788 25.22 -16.66 27.98
CA PHE A 788 23.93 -16.33 27.37
C PHE A 788 23.89 -14.83 27.04
N PRO A 789 23.33 -14.42 25.89
CA PRO A 789 23.15 -13.00 25.56
C PRO A 789 22.12 -12.31 26.45
N ASP A 790 21.99 -10.99 26.28
CA ASP A 790 20.94 -10.18 26.93
C ASP A 790 19.51 -10.66 26.59
N SER A 791 18.55 -10.42 27.49
CA SER A 791 17.17 -10.89 27.33
C SER A 791 16.43 -10.29 26.12
N LYS A 792 16.87 -9.16 25.56
CA LYS A 792 16.28 -8.60 24.33
C LYS A 792 16.43 -9.53 23.10
N TYR A 793 17.40 -10.45 23.14
CA TYR A 793 17.76 -11.36 22.05
C TYR A 793 17.05 -12.70 22.05
N TYR A 794 16.21 -13.01 23.05
CA TYR A 794 15.50 -14.29 23.11
C TYR A 794 14.12 -14.21 23.76
N ASN A 795 13.22 -15.11 23.37
CA ASN A 795 11.97 -15.34 24.08
C ASN A 795 12.18 -16.44 25.13
N LEU A 796 11.87 -16.14 26.40
CA LEU A 796 11.95 -17.09 27.51
C LEU A 796 10.58 -17.68 27.82
N TYR A 797 10.48 -19.00 27.76
CA TYR A 797 9.23 -19.74 27.94
C TYR A 797 9.14 -20.32 29.35
N THR A 798 8.22 -19.79 30.16
CA THR A 798 7.88 -20.26 31.51
C THR A 798 6.59 -21.09 31.55
N GLY A 799 5.81 -21.07 30.47
CA GLY A 799 4.58 -21.86 30.30
C GLY A 799 4.44 -22.43 28.89
N SER A 800 3.22 -22.81 28.52
CA SER A 800 2.89 -23.46 27.23
C SER A 800 2.03 -22.62 26.27
N SER A 801 1.62 -21.40 26.68
CA SER A 801 0.68 -20.55 25.94
C SER A 801 1.24 -19.14 25.74
N TYR A 802 1.42 -18.73 24.49
CA TYR A 802 2.03 -17.44 24.11
C TYR A 802 1.36 -16.86 22.87
N THR A 803 0.56 -15.81 23.07
CA THR A 803 -0.09 -15.04 22.00
C THR A 803 0.88 -14.10 21.31
N GLY A 804 0.85 -14.01 19.98
CA GLY A 804 1.76 -13.17 19.19
C GLY A 804 2.94 -13.94 18.58
N HIS A 805 3.16 -15.18 19.05
CA HIS A 805 4.32 -15.99 18.68
C HIS A 805 4.01 -17.03 17.59
N ALA A 806 2.78 -17.12 17.08
CA ALA A 806 2.33 -18.19 16.19
C ALA A 806 2.61 -19.59 16.78
N LEU A 807 2.12 -19.82 18.00
CA LEU A 807 2.34 -21.06 18.78
C LEU A 807 1.06 -21.65 19.35
N THR A 808 0.14 -20.82 19.88
CA THR A 808 -1.08 -21.31 20.55
C THR A 808 -2.30 -21.09 19.67
N GLU A 809 -2.50 -19.84 19.26
CA GLU A 809 -3.55 -19.35 18.38
C GLU A 809 -3.49 -19.89 16.94
N THR A 810 -2.29 -20.18 16.41
CA THR A 810 -2.11 -20.79 15.08
C THR A 810 -1.75 -22.28 15.12
N LYS A 811 -1.99 -22.97 16.26
CA LYS A 811 -1.55 -24.34 16.46
C LYS A 811 -2.20 -25.30 15.45
N ALA A 812 -1.37 -26.08 14.75
CA ALA A 812 -1.79 -27.06 13.73
C ALA A 812 -2.65 -26.47 12.59
N TRP A 813 -2.43 -25.18 12.27
CA TRP A 813 -2.99 -24.58 11.06
C TRP A 813 -2.40 -25.26 9.82
N TYR A 814 -3.23 -25.47 8.78
CA TYR A 814 -2.90 -26.29 7.60
C TYR A 814 -2.54 -27.77 7.89
N SER A 815 -2.68 -28.24 9.14
CA SER A 815 -2.11 -29.52 9.64
C SER A 815 -0.59 -29.49 9.88
N ASP A 816 0.00 -28.29 9.99
CA ASP A 816 1.40 -28.12 10.39
C ASP A 816 1.73 -28.84 11.70
N THR A 817 2.95 -29.38 11.76
CA THR A 817 3.45 -30.02 12.99
C THR A 817 3.53 -28.99 14.12
N SER A 818 2.98 -29.33 15.30
CA SER A 818 3.02 -28.48 16.50
C SER A 818 3.50 -29.24 17.73
N GLY A 819 4.75 -29.00 18.14
CA GLY A 819 5.41 -29.62 19.29
C GLY A 819 6.01 -28.57 20.25
N SER A 820 5.54 -28.54 21.49
CA SER A 820 6.03 -27.62 22.52
C SER A 820 7.41 -28.04 23.04
N VAL A 821 8.23 -27.06 23.45
CA VAL A 821 9.51 -27.30 24.14
C VAL A 821 9.34 -28.02 25.48
N GLY A 822 10.34 -28.83 25.83
CA GLY A 822 10.39 -29.61 27.07
C GLY A 822 11.76 -29.51 27.75
N THR A 823 11.88 -30.00 28.98
CA THR A 823 13.15 -29.90 29.75
C THR A 823 14.31 -30.66 29.10
N ASN A 824 14.03 -31.67 28.29
CA ASN A 824 14.98 -32.45 27.49
C ASN A 824 15.23 -31.89 26.08
N ALA A 825 14.34 -31.02 25.57
CA ALA A 825 14.44 -30.37 24.27
C ALA A 825 13.95 -28.91 24.41
N PRO A 826 14.78 -28.02 25.01
CA PRO A 826 14.30 -26.72 25.48
C PRO A 826 14.24 -25.63 24.41
N TRP A 827 14.65 -25.86 23.17
CA TRP A 827 14.73 -24.85 22.11
C TRP A 827 13.64 -25.04 21.04
N PHE A 828 13.17 -23.97 20.41
CA PHE A 828 12.22 -24.05 19.29
C PHE A 828 12.90 -24.19 17.91
N ILE A 829 12.29 -25.00 17.04
CA ILE A 829 12.52 -25.07 15.58
C ILE A 829 11.24 -24.67 14.85
N ARG A 830 11.38 -24.01 13.70
CA ARG A 830 10.31 -23.53 12.80
C ARG A 830 10.49 -24.05 11.36
N SER A 831 9.57 -23.73 10.45
CA SER A 831 9.46 -24.19 9.04
C SER A 831 9.23 -25.70 8.82
N GLY A 832 9.99 -26.54 9.51
CA GLY A 832 10.13 -27.96 9.17
C GLY A 832 11.18 -28.17 8.08
N ASN A 833 11.54 -29.43 7.80
CA ASN A 833 12.52 -29.79 6.78
C ASN A 833 11.81 -30.23 5.50
N TYR A 834 12.52 -30.28 4.37
CA TYR A 834 11.93 -30.72 3.08
C TYR A 834 11.15 -32.06 3.18
N PHE A 835 11.61 -33.01 4.01
CA PHE A 835 10.99 -34.34 4.18
C PHE A 835 9.83 -34.37 5.20
N ASN A 836 9.57 -33.26 5.91
CA ASN A 836 8.33 -33.13 6.68
C ASN A 836 7.09 -33.02 5.76
N SER A 837 7.31 -32.79 4.44
CA SER A 837 6.29 -32.92 3.39
C SER A 837 5.09 -31.99 3.71
N MET A 838 3.84 -32.42 3.46
CA MET A 838 2.62 -31.62 3.71
C MET A 838 2.39 -31.21 5.19
N ASN A 839 3.26 -31.59 6.14
CA ASN A 839 3.18 -31.16 7.55
C ASN A 839 4.19 -30.06 7.90
N ALA A 840 4.85 -29.48 6.88
CA ALA A 840 5.80 -28.37 6.96
C ALA A 840 5.16 -27.09 6.42
N GLY A 841 5.37 -25.97 7.11
CA GLY A 841 4.61 -24.75 6.85
C GLY A 841 5.02 -23.60 7.74
N VAL A 842 4.46 -22.42 7.46
CA VAL A 842 4.79 -21.18 8.17
C VAL A 842 4.39 -21.21 9.65
N PHE A 843 3.45 -22.08 10.02
CA PHE A 843 2.98 -22.31 11.39
C PHE A 843 3.59 -23.55 12.04
N PHE A 844 4.49 -24.27 11.36
CA PHE A 844 5.28 -25.35 11.94
C PHE A 844 6.03 -24.86 13.18
N PHE A 845 5.97 -25.65 14.25
CA PHE A 845 6.94 -25.57 15.33
C PHE A 845 7.20 -26.92 15.99
N ASN A 846 8.43 -27.14 16.43
CA ASN A 846 8.79 -28.31 17.24
C ASN A 846 9.89 -27.98 18.25
N SER A 847 10.13 -28.90 19.18
CA SER A 847 11.19 -28.85 20.17
C SER A 847 12.55 -29.31 19.62
N SER A 848 13.63 -28.83 20.25
CA SER A 848 15.02 -29.06 19.87
C SER A 848 15.92 -29.06 21.09
N ILE A 849 17.00 -29.84 21.01
CA ILE A 849 18.05 -29.89 22.04
C ILE A 849 19.05 -28.71 21.87
N GLY A 850 18.99 -28.00 20.75
CA GLY A 850 19.89 -26.88 20.41
C GLY A 850 21.25 -27.30 19.82
N ILE A 851 21.46 -28.61 19.63
CA ILE A 851 22.70 -29.20 19.12
C ILE A 851 22.99 -28.81 17.66
N SER A 852 24.26 -29.02 17.26
CA SER A 852 24.61 -29.13 15.84
C SER A 852 23.89 -30.33 15.23
N PHE A 853 23.08 -30.08 14.19
CA PHE A 853 22.37 -31.14 13.46
C PHE A 853 22.36 -30.85 11.96
N SER A 854 22.45 -31.90 11.15
CA SER A 854 22.72 -31.82 9.70
C SER A 854 21.55 -31.28 8.86
N ILE A 855 20.38 -31.17 9.46
CA ILE A 855 19.13 -30.68 8.83
C ILE A 855 18.70 -29.32 9.38
N ILE A 856 19.36 -28.82 10.44
CA ILE A 856 18.96 -27.58 11.12
C ILE A 856 19.76 -26.39 10.58
N SER A 857 19.06 -25.32 10.23
CA SER A 857 19.61 -24.00 9.89
C SER A 857 19.05 -22.92 10.84
N SER A 858 19.12 -21.66 10.43
CA SER A 858 18.51 -20.52 11.11
C SER A 858 18.38 -19.32 10.15
N ARG A 859 17.97 -18.17 10.68
CA ARG A 859 17.77 -16.93 9.92
C ARG A 859 18.00 -15.72 10.79
N LEU A 860 18.33 -14.64 10.09
CA LEU A 860 18.87 -13.42 10.67
C LEU A 860 17.86 -12.29 10.61
N VAL A 861 17.99 -11.37 11.56
CA VAL A 861 17.14 -10.19 11.73
C VAL A 861 18.03 -8.98 11.97
N ILE A 862 17.56 -7.80 11.56
CA ILE A 862 18.21 -6.53 11.84
C ILE A 862 17.17 -5.54 12.38
N SER A 863 17.46 -4.97 13.54
CA SER A 863 16.81 -3.77 14.06
C SER A 863 17.74 -2.57 13.81
N ASN A 864 17.22 -1.47 13.28
CA ASN A 864 18.03 -0.30 12.89
C ASN A 864 17.40 1.03 13.29
N GLU A 865 16.79 1.03 14.48
CA GLU A 865 16.15 2.15 15.19
C GLU A 865 16.63 2.12 16.65
#